data_AF-A0A0A5G8R1-F1
#
_entry.id   AF-A0A0A5G8R1-F1
#
_cell.length_a   1.000
_cell.length_b   1.000
_cell.length_c   1.000
_cell.angle_alpha   90.00
_cell.angle_beta   90.00
_cell.angle_gamma   90.00
#
_symmetry.space_group_name_H-M   'P 1'
#
loop_
_entity.id
_entity.type
_entity.pdbx_description
1 polymer ?
#
loop_
_entity_poly.entity_id
_entity_poly.type
_entity_poly.pdbx_seq_one_letter_code
_entity_poly.pdbx_strand_id
1 'polypeptide(L)'
;MKVNEEQLQALNEWNNIQTPPPLSQMDALRVMDAFEHQKEDLEDVTVSRLYTLIAFYRMRQHESHQDDVAKEWVDKAKRYENDNPIILQLEEWLVILSHLQRMEKEQFHNLMVHETDHTSVKRKKLHVILERMEKLEEEWSSHLSLYPSANPSESTKVLINGQDILDQLLNELETFQMNEMNGVNHVSIPTINELLRNLQRVKEDLQAFVPKMVTNEREQDALSQLESMVGLHEVKTYMHRYYHFLKYQQRRKQMGFHMRDEPELHMIISGNPGTGKTTLARLLANIYYELGLLDTKEVIEVNRSHLVGSYVGQSEENTMNYVKQAIGGVLFIDEAYSLKREGQTGNDYGQAVIDTLVSAMTSKEYGDKFAVILAGYPEEMRQFLWSNPGLRSRFPEQNQIMLPDYEIDELLYIGEQTALDNDYYLTEKAVARLQSAIDKQKVDDTFGNARTVKNIVLQAIFQKGAQNAGQENESWLDYMRLEEQDFVGFLPAREEQQSPIEQLNRLIGLQPVKEEVKKLSSFVRMQKQREQEGLPTIPIQLHAVFSGNPGTGKTTVAHIYANILKECGLLKRGHVVVTSRSDLVAGYVGQTAMKTKKKIREALGGVLFIDEAYALFQSSSNDFGKEAVDTLVDEMTKHNENLVVILAGYKQEMRQLINSNPGLSSRFKKFFHFPDYTPDELVEMVKLIAESYQYTFSEQAISYLQQQFEKFHTNGNGRFVKNLVDEAVQFQALRIDDLEGKDVLLLLQVDVENAWKAVREREI
;
A
#
# COMPACT_ATOMS: atom_id res chain seq x y z
N MET A 1 -1.41 8.81 -22.56
CA MET A 1 -1.26 8.75 -24.04
C MET A 1 -2.30 9.73 -24.57
N LYS A 2 -1.91 10.70 -25.41
CA LYS A 2 -2.89 11.69 -25.91
C LYS A 2 -3.87 10.99 -26.84
N VAL A 3 -5.16 11.20 -26.60
CA VAL A 3 -6.24 10.73 -27.48
C VAL A 3 -6.03 11.33 -28.87
N ASN A 4 -6.06 10.51 -29.92
CA ASN A 4 -5.87 10.96 -31.30
C ASN A 4 -7.21 11.26 -31.99
N GLU A 5 -7.18 11.94 -33.14
CA GLU A 5 -8.38 12.29 -33.92
C GLU A 5 -9.19 11.04 -34.34
N GLU A 6 -8.54 9.92 -34.65
CA GLU A 6 -9.21 8.66 -34.99
C GLU A 6 -10.07 8.12 -33.84
N GLN A 7 -9.59 8.23 -32.60
CA GLN A 7 -10.34 7.82 -31.42
C GLN A 7 -11.52 8.75 -31.11
N LEU A 8 -11.37 10.06 -31.34
CA LEU A 8 -12.48 11.02 -31.24
C LEU A 8 -13.52 10.78 -32.33
N GLN A 9 -13.10 10.44 -33.54
CA GLN A 9 -14.01 10.05 -34.60
C GLN A 9 -14.77 8.75 -34.24
N ALA A 10 -14.07 7.75 -33.71
CA ALA A 10 -14.70 6.52 -33.23
C ALA A 10 -15.71 6.79 -32.08
N LEU A 11 -15.43 7.77 -31.22
CA LEU A 11 -16.37 8.25 -30.20
C LEU A 11 -17.63 8.84 -30.81
N ASN A 12 -17.50 9.66 -31.86
CA ASN A 12 -18.65 10.26 -32.54
C ASN A 12 -19.49 9.23 -33.30
N GLU A 13 -18.88 8.13 -33.75
CA GLU A 13 -19.57 7.01 -34.40
C GLU A 13 -20.21 6.01 -33.42
N TRP A 14 -19.88 6.10 -32.12
CA TRP A 14 -20.46 5.23 -31.09
C TRP A 14 -21.96 5.54 -30.93
N ASN A 15 -22.81 4.56 -31.25
CA ASN A 15 -24.28 4.72 -31.29
C ASN A 15 -25.08 3.67 -30.48
N ASN A 16 -24.42 2.75 -29.78
CA ASN A 16 -25.06 1.64 -29.08
C ASN A 16 -24.36 1.34 -27.74
N ILE A 17 -25.09 1.38 -26.61
CA ILE A 17 -24.52 1.09 -25.28
C ILE A 17 -24.10 -0.38 -25.10
N GLN A 18 -24.53 -1.27 -26.00
CA GLN A 18 -24.17 -2.69 -26.01
C GLN A 18 -22.82 -2.94 -26.70
N THR A 19 -22.28 -1.98 -27.46
CA THR A 19 -20.94 -2.08 -28.07
C THR A 19 -19.88 -1.46 -27.17
N PRO A 20 -18.63 -1.98 -27.18
CA PRO A 20 -17.58 -1.48 -26.30
C PRO A 20 -17.31 0.00 -26.59
N PRO A 21 -17.17 0.83 -25.55
CA PRO A 21 -16.85 2.24 -25.73
C PRO A 21 -15.46 2.39 -26.37
N PRO A 22 -15.27 3.39 -27.25
CA PRO A 22 -14.02 3.59 -27.99
C PRO A 22 -12.91 4.26 -27.16
N LEU A 23 -13.25 4.85 -26.02
CA LEU A 23 -12.33 5.51 -25.09
C LEU A 23 -12.50 4.96 -23.68
N SER A 24 -11.41 4.93 -22.93
CA SER A 24 -11.45 4.63 -21.49
C SER A 24 -12.07 5.79 -20.70
N GLN A 25 -12.59 5.52 -19.50
CA GLN A 25 -13.10 6.56 -18.60
C GLN A 25 -12.04 7.62 -18.28
N MET A 26 -10.80 7.18 -18.05
CA MET A 26 -9.66 8.06 -17.75
C MET A 26 -9.37 9.01 -18.91
N ASP A 27 -9.36 8.50 -20.14
CA ASP A 27 -9.11 9.30 -21.34
C ASP A 27 -10.26 10.28 -21.60
N ALA A 28 -11.51 9.84 -21.43
CA ALA A 28 -12.68 10.70 -21.57
C ALA A 28 -12.65 11.87 -20.57
N LEU A 29 -12.31 11.60 -19.31
CA LEU A 29 -12.16 12.64 -18.28
C LEU A 29 -11.02 13.61 -18.59
N ARG A 30 -9.89 13.14 -19.12
CA ARG A 30 -8.76 14.00 -19.54
C ARG A 30 -9.10 14.89 -20.72
N VAL A 31 -9.82 14.37 -21.73
CA VAL A 31 -10.27 15.17 -22.87
C VAL A 31 -11.28 16.22 -22.39
N MET A 32 -12.20 15.85 -21.50
CA MET A 32 -13.15 16.81 -20.92
C MET A 32 -12.44 17.90 -20.09
N ASP A 33 -11.40 17.55 -19.33
CA ASP A 33 -10.58 18.52 -18.59
C ASP A 33 -9.85 19.49 -19.52
N ALA A 34 -9.31 19.00 -20.65
CA ALA A 34 -8.68 19.84 -21.67
C ALA A 34 -9.69 20.82 -22.30
N PHE A 35 -10.92 20.37 -22.56
CA PHE A 35 -12.00 21.23 -23.04
C PHE A 35 -12.38 22.32 -22.02
N GLU A 36 -12.72 21.95 -20.78
CA GLU A 36 -13.21 22.92 -19.78
C GLU A 36 -12.11 23.88 -19.27
N HIS A 37 -10.88 23.39 -19.06
CA HIS A 37 -9.82 24.17 -18.41
C HIS A 37 -8.72 24.66 -19.34
N GLN A 38 -8.41 23.90 -20.39
CA GLN A 38 -7.37 24.29 -21.37
C GLN A 38 -7.96 25.02 -22.59
N LYS A 39 -9.30 25.14 -22.65
CA LYS A 39 -10.05 25.80 -23.74
C LYS A 39 -9.70 25.25 -25.12
N GLU A 40 -9.50 23.93 -25.20
CA GLU A 40 -9.42 23.25 -26.50
C GLU A 40 -10.79 23.32 -27.20
N ASP A 41 -10.77 23.57 -28.51
CA ASP A 41 -11.99 23.68 -29.32
C ASP A 41 -12.44 22.27 -29.71
N LEU A 42 -13.59 21.83 -29.22
CA LEU A 42 -14.21 20.55 -29.54
C LEU A 42 -15.58 20.79 -30.18
N GLU A 43 -15.92 19.96 -31.16
CA GLU A 43 -17.27 19.96 -31.73
C GLU A 43 -18.31 19.58 -30.66
N ASP A 44 -19.47 20.24 -30.68
CA ASP A 44 -20.59 19.99 -29.74
C ASP A 44 -20.97 18.50 -29.66
N VAL A 45 -20.91 17.79 -30.79
CA VAL A 45 -21.14 16.33 -30.87
C VAL A 45 -20.14 15.59 -29.99
N THR A 46 -18.85 15.92 -30.10
CA THR A 46 -17.80 15.27 -29.31
C THR A 46 -17.98 15.52 -27.82
N VAL A 47 -18.32 16.75 -27.43
CA VAL A 47 -18.61 17.10 -26.03
C VAL A 47 -19.82 16.31 -25.50
N SER A 48 -20.89 16.21 -26.29
CA SER A 48 -22.06 15.39 -25.95
C SER A 48 -21.70 13.92 -25.72
N ARG A 49 -20.87 13.35 -26.60
CA ARG A 49 -20.41 11.96 -26.51
C ARG A 49 -19.53 11.71 -25.30
N LEU A 50 -18.68 12.66 -24.93
CA LEU A 50 -17.84 12.56 -23.72
C LEU A 50 -18.71 12.54 -22.45
N TYR A 51 -19.68 13.45 -22.30
CA TYR A 51 -20.62 13.44 -21.17
C TYR A 51 -21.40 12.12 -21.09
N THR A 52 -21.88 11.65 -22.24
CA THR A 52 -22.58 10.37 -22.40
C THR A 52 -21.70 9.20 -21.95
N LEU A 53 -20.43 9.17 -22.37
CA LEU A 53 -19.48 8.11 -22.03
C LEU A 53 -19.12 8.12 -20.53
N ILE A 54 -18.90 9.29 -19.95
CA ILE A 54 -18.58 9.43 -18.52
C ILE A 54 -19.78 8.97 -17.68
N ALA A 55 -21.02 9.35 -18.06
CA ALA A 55 -22.23 8.85 -17.43
C ALA A 55 -22.37 7.32 -17.54
N PHE A 56 -22.10 6.74 -18.71
CA PHE A 56 -22.10 5.29 -18.91
C PHE A 56 -21.15 4.57 -17.95
N TYR A 57 -19.91 5.05 -17.81
CA TYR A 57 -18.94 4.45 -16.89
C TYR A 57 -19.33 4.59 -15.42
N ARG A 58 -19.89 5.73 -15.03
CA ARG A 58 -20.37 5.94 -13.65
C ARG A 58 -21.53 5.02 -13.31
N MET A 59 -22.51 4.89 -14.21
CA MET A 59 -23.63 3.97 -14.04
C MET A 59 -23.20 2.50 -13.99
N ARG A 60 -22.08 2.16 -14.65
CA ARG A 60 -21.47 0.83 -14.54
C ARG A 60 -20.80 0.61 -13.18
N GLN A 61 -20.20 1.63 -12.57
CA GLN A 61 -19.47 1.53 -11.30
C GLN A 61 -20.38 1.60 -10.08
N HIS A 62 -21.41 2.45 -10.10
CA HIS A 62 -22.28 2.72 -8.96
C HIS A 62 -23.71 2.22 -9.24
N GLU A 63 -24.01 1.00 -8.79
CA GLU A 63 -25.32 0.37 -9.00
C GLU A 63 -26.40 0.80 -7.98
N SER A 64 -26.09 1.73 -7.06
CA SER A 64 -26.97 2.07 -5.93
C SER A 64 -27.59 3.46 -6.03
N HIS A 65 -28.93 3.51 -6.01
CA HIS A 65 -29.81 4.67 -5.76
C HIS A 65 -29.57 5.90 -6.66
N GLN A 66 -30.59 6.29 -7.44
CA GLN A 66 -30.74 7.63 -8.08
C GLN A 66 -29.41 8.40 -8.19
N ASP A 67 -28.57 8.03 -9.15
CA ASP A 67 -27.29 8.71 -9.37
C ASP A 67 -27.57 10.06 -10.05
N ASP A 68 -27.86 11.06 -9.23
CA ASP A 68 -28.20 12.41 -9.66
C ASP A 68 -27.07 13.03 -10.50
N VAL A 69 -25.81 12.62 -10.25
CA VAL A 69 -24.65 13.08 -11.00
C VAL A 69 -24.64 12.46 -12.39
N ALA A 70 -24.88 11.15 -12.52
CA ALA A 70 -25.01 10.51 -13.83
C ALA A 70 -26.17 11.11 -14.63
N LYS A 71 -27.31 11.39 -13.98
CA LYS A 71 -28.45 12.07 -14.61
C LYS A 71 -28.08 13.49 -15.06
N GLU A 72 -27.40 14.27 -14.22
CA GLU A 72 -26.94 15.62 -14.58
C GLU A 72 -26.01 15.60 -15.80
N TRP A 73 -25.11 14.62 -15.91
CA TRP A 73 -24.22 14.48 -17.07
C TRP A 73 -24.98 14.07 -18.34
N VAL A 74 -26.00 13.21 -18.24
CA VAL A 74 -26.90 12.90 -19.35
C VAL A 74 -27.67 14.17 -19.80
N ASP A 75 -28.18 14.95 -18.85
CA ASP A 75 -28.86 16.22 -19.13
C ASP A 75 -27.91 17.25 -19.77
N LYS A 76 -26.63 17.29 -19.36
CA LYS A 76 -25.59 18.11 -20.01
C LYS A 76 -25.32 17.65 -21.44
N ALA A 77 -25.22 16.34 -21.69
CA ALA A 77 -25.02 15.80 -23.03
C ALA A 77 -26.12 16.26 -24.02
N LYS A 78 -27.38 16.27 -23.55
CA LYS A 78 -28.54 16.73 -24.34
C LYS A 78 -28.50 18.19 -24.77
N ARG A 79 -27.85 19.05 -23.98
CA ARG A 79 -27.73 20.48 -24.31
C ARG A 79 -26.88 20.71 -25.55
N TYR A 80 -25.94 19.82 -25.82
CA TYR A 80 -25.07 19.86 -26.99
C TYR A 80 -25.66 19.07 -28.18
N GLU A 81 -26.25 17.89 -27.93
CA GLU A 81 -26.86 17.05 -28.98
C GLU A 81 -28.12 16.36 -28.43
N ASN A 82 -29.31 16.71 -28.92
CA ASN A 82 -30.58 16.21 -28.38
C ASN A 82 -31.09 14.92 -29.07
N ASP A 83 -30.65 14.62 -30.30
CA ASP A 83 -31.19 13.52 -31.13
C ASP A 83 -30.25 12.30 -31.19
N ASN A 84 -29.53 12.05 -30.09
CA ASN A 84 -28.53 11.00 -30.03
C ASN A 84 -29.14 9.68 -29.49
N PRO A 85 -29.07 8.57 -30.27
CA PRO A 85 -29.57 7.26 -29.83
C PRO A 85 -28.95 6.73 -28.53
N ILE A 86 -27.70 7.07 -28.20
CA ILE A 86 -27.07 6.59 -26.95
C ILE A 86 -27.65 7.31 -25.74
N ILE A 87 -27.88 8.61 -25.82
CA ILE A 87 -28.45 9.37 -24.72
C ILE A 87 -29.81 8.77 -24.33
N LEU A 88 -30.65 8.48 -25.33
CA LEU A 88 -31.93 7.79 -25.13
C LEU A 88 -31.74 6.42 -24.47
N GLN A 89 -30.79 5.61 -24.96
CA GLN A 89 -30.48 4.30 -24.37
C GLN A 89 -29.99 4.39 -22.92
N LEU A 90 -29.19 5.42 -22.57
CA LEU A 90 -28.73 5.65 -21.19
C LEU A 90 -29.86 6.09 -20.28
N GLU A 91 -30.78 6.93 -20.75
CA GLU A 91 -31.96 7.32 -19.99
C GLU A 91 -32.89 6.14 -19.72
N GLU A 92 -33.15 5.34 -20.75
CA GLU A 92 -33.88 4.08 -20.59
C GLU A 92 -33.17 3.19 -19.56
N TRP A 93 -31.85 3.09 -19.63
CA TRP A 93 -31.07 2.30 -18.68
C TRP A 93 -31.12 2.84 -17.24
N LEU A 94 -31.04 4.16 -17.03
CA LEU A 94 -31.23 4.81 -15.71
C LEU A 94 -32.58 4.44 -15.11
N VAL A 95 -33.64 4.47 -15.92
CA VAL A 95 -34.98 4.10 -15.48
C VAL A 95 -35.06 2.61 -15.17
N ILE A 96 -34.55 1.74 -16.04
CA ILE A 96 -34.53 0.29 -15.80
C ILE A 96 -33.78 -0.05 -14.50
N LEU A 97 -32.60 0.53 -14.27
CA LEU A 97 -31.83 0.32 -13.03
C LEU A 97 -32.62 0.74 -11.79
N SER A 98 -33.29 1.90 -11.84
CA SER A 98 -34.11 2.37 -10.72
C SER A 98 -35.25 1.40 -10.37
N HIS A 99 -35.87 0.77 -11.37
CA HIS A 99 -36.95 -0.21 -11.16
C HIS A 99 -36.40 -1.57 -10.71
N LEU A 100 -35.34 -2.08 -11.34
CA LEU A 100 -34.69 -3.33 -10.96
C LEU A 100 -34.23 -3.33 -9.50
N GLN A 101 -33.63 -2.24 -9.05
CA GLN A 101 -33.16 -2.11 -7.67
C GLN A 101 -34.32 -2.10 -6.66
N ARG A 102 -35.45 -1.47 -6.98
CA ARG A 102 -36.67 -1.51 -6.15
C ARG A 102 -37.24 -2.92 -6.06
N MET A 103 -37.36 -3.60 -7.21
CA MET A 103 -37.81 -4.99 -7.30
C MET A 103 -36.91 -5.97 -6.54
N GLU A 104 -35.61 -5.68 -6.43
CA GLU A 104 -34.65 -6.53 -5.72
C GLU A 104 -34.87 -6.56 -4.21
N LYS A 105 -35.32 -5.45 -3.62
CA LYS A 105 -35.62 -5.35 -2.18
C LYS A 105 -36.79 -6.24 -1.75
N GLU A 106 -37.72 -6.49 -2.67
CA GLU A 106 -38.98 -7.16 -2.32
C GLU A 106 -38.86 -8.69 -2.21
N GLN A 107 -37.89 -9.30 -2.90
CA GLN A 107 -37.68 -10.76 -2.90
C GLN A 107 -39.00 -11.53 -3.12
N PHE A 108 -39.68 -11.30 -4.26
CA PHE A 108 -41.03 -11.83 -4.54
C PHE A 108 -41.22 -13.33 -4.28
N HIS A 109 -40.17 -14.15 -4.46
CA HIS A 109 -40.22 -15.59 -4.15
C HIS A 109 -40.49 -15.87 -2.66
N ASN A 110 -39.94 -15.06 -1.76
CA ASN A 110 -40.10 -15.20 -0.32
C ASN A 110 -41.47 -14.70 0.17
N LEU A 111 -42.20 -13.97 -0.67
CA LEU A 111 -43.52 -13.44 -0.39
C LEU A 111 -44.65 -14.42 -0.73
N MET A 112 -44.35 -15.59 -1.32
CA MET A 112 -45.38 -16.57 -1.68
C MET A 112 -46.14 -17.12 -0.46
N VAL A 113 -47.45 -17.28 -0.62
CA VAL A 113 -48.35 -17.77 0.43
C VAL A 113 -48.76 -19.21 0.11
N HIS A 114 -48.59 -20.14 1.06
CA HIS A 114 -48.99 -21.53 0.84
C HIS A 114 -50.44 -21.77 1.24
N GLU A 115 -51.17 -22.58 0.48
CA GLU A 115 -52.54 -22.99 0.82
C GLU A 115 -52.60 -23.79 2.14
N THR A 116 -51.51 -24.38 2.57
CA THR A 116 -51.38 -25.11 3.84
C THR A 116 -51.09 -24.23 5.05
N ASP A 117 -50.82 -22.93 4.86
CA ASP A 117 -50.56 -22.00 5.96
C ASP A 117 -51.83 -21.81 6.83
N HIS A 118 -51.66 -21.72 8.15
CA HIS A 118 -52.76 -21.39 9.06
C HIS A 118 -53.36 -20.02 8.71
N THR A 119 -54.67 -19.86 8.90
CA THR A 119 -55.42 -18.65 8.51
C THR A 119 -54.82 -17.35 9.08
N SER A 120 -54.31 -17.39 10.32
CA SER A 120 -53.63 -16.25 10.95
C SER A 120 -52.28 -15.89 10.29
N VAL A 121 -51.54 -16.90 9.84
CA VAL A 121 -50.25 -16.73 9.14
C VAL A 121 -50.46 -16.19 7.73
N LYS A 122 -51.46 -16.72 7.00
CA LYS A 122 -51.86 -16.20 5.68
C LYS A 122 -52.24 -14.73 5.75
N ARG A 123 -53.11 -14.35 6.70
CA ARG A 123 -53.53 -12.96 6.92
C ARG A 123 -52.35 -12.03 7.17
N LYS A 124 -51.43 -12.45 8.05
CA LYS A 124 -50.23 -11.66 8.36
C LYS A 124 -49.33 -11.50 7.14
N LYS A 125 -49.12 -12.55 6.35
CA LYS A 125 -48.35 -12.48 5.09
C LYS A 125 -49.01 -11.55 4.08
N LEU A 126 -50.33 -11.66 3.86
CA LEU A 126 -51.05 -10.82 2.90
C LEU A 126 -51.00 -9.33 3.26
N HIS A 127 -51.10 -8.98 4.55
CA HIS A 127 -50.89 -7.59 4.98
C HIS A 127 -49.48 -7.09 4.70
N VAL A 128 -48.45 -7.93 4.95
CA VAL A 128 -47.06 -7.58 4.65
C VAL A 128 -46.83 -7.41 3.14
N ILE A 129 -47.49 -8.23 2.32
CA ILE A 129 -47.42 -8.09 0.86
C ILE A 129 -48.10 -6.80 0.41
N LEU A 130 -49.29 -6.49 0.92
CA LEU A 130 -50.01 -5.25 0.59
C LEU A 130 -49.17 -4.00 0.92
N GLU A 131 -48.69 -3.88 2.16
CA GLU A 131 -47.85 -2.75 2.59
C GLU A 131 -46.60 -2.57 1.71
N ARG A 132 -45.98 -3.68 1.31
CA ARG A 132 -44.79 -3.67 0.43
C ARG A 132 -45.13 -3.28 -1.01
N MET A 133 -46.23 -3.79 -1.55
CA MET A 133 -46.64 -3.49 -2.93
C MET A 133 -47.17 -2.06 -3.05
N GLU A 134 -47.85 -1.52 -2.04
CA GLU A 134 -48.29 -0.11 -2.00
C GLU A 134 -47.08 0.82 -2.06
N LYS A 135 -46.05 0.53 -1.24
CA LYS A 135 -44.80 1.28 -1.27
C LYS A 135 -44.09 1.16 -2.62
N LEU A 136 -44.07 -0.04 -3.21
CA LEU A 136 -43.48 -0.27 -4.52
C LEU A 136 -44.21 0.54 -5.61
N GLU A 137 -45.54 0.60 -5.56
CA GLU A 137 -46.39 1.32 -6.53
C GLU A 137 -46.19 2.83 -6.44
N GLU A 138 -46.16 3.40 -5.24
CA GLU A 138 -45.89 4.83 -5.02
C GLU A 138 -44.53 5.23 -5.61
N GLU A 139 -43.52 4.37 -5.44
CA GLU A 139 -42.19 4.58 -6.00
C GLU A 139 -42.12 4.34 -7.52
N TRP A 140 -42.93 3.42 -8.06
CA TRP A 140 -42.96 3.03 -9.48
C TRP A 140 -43.67 4.07 -10.36
N SER A 141 -44.84 4.55 -9.93
CA SER A 141 -45.70 5.48 -10.69
C SER A 141 -45.07 6.87 -10.88
N SER A 142 -44.18 7.28 -9.97
CA SER A 142 -43.44 8.55 -10.04
C SER A 142 -42.59 8.71 -11.31
N HIS A 143 -42.23 7.62 -12.00
CA HIS A 143 -41.33 7.62 -13.16
C HIS A 143 -42.00 7.36 -14.51
N LEU A 144 -43.24 6.83 -14.54
CA LEU A 144 -43.99 6.58 -15.77
C LEU A 144 -44.56 7.85 -16.41
N SER A 145 -44.82 8.89 -15.59
CA SER A 145 -45.36 10.18 -16.05
C SER A 145 -44.41 11.01 -16.93
N LEU A 146 -43.15 10.58 -17.07
CA LEU A 146 -42.08 11.29 -17.80
C LEU A 146 -41.97 10.91 -19.29
N TYR A 147 -42.77 9.95 -19.78
CA TYR A 147 -42.66 9.46 -21.16
C TYR A 147 -43.93 9.66 -21.99
N PRO A 148 -44.03 10.78 -22.73
CA PRO A 148 -45.02 10.92 -23.79
C PRO A 148 -44.37 10.57 -25.15
N SER A 149 -44.79 9.51 -25.85
CA SER A 149 -44.83 9.52 -27.32
C SER A 149 -45.48 8.28 -27.92
N ALA A 150 -45.99 8.44 -29.14
CA ALA A 150 -46.82 7.52 -29.91
C ALA A 150 -46.17 6.15 -30.30
N ASN A 151 -44.96 5.81 -29.81
CA ASN A 151 -44.28 4.54 -30.01
C ASN A 151 -43.36 4.20 -28.81
N PRO A 152 -43.82 3.44 -27.80
CA PRO A 152 -42.98 3.05 -26.65
C PRO A 152 -41.90 2.04 -27.06
N SER A 153 -40.69 2.22 -26.51
CA SER A 153 -39.61 1.23 -26.64
C SER A 153 -39.96 -0.09 -25.95
N GLU A 154 -39.25 -1.17 -26.29
CA GLU A 154 -39.56 -2.50 -25.76
C GLU A 154 -39.38 -2.59 -24.24
N SER A 155 -38.37 -1.90 -23.69
CA SER A 155 -38.17 -1.71 -22.26
C SER A 155 -39.34 -0.97 -21.59
N THR A 156 -39.83 0.10 -22.22
CA THR A 156 -41.00 0.85 -21.75
C THR A 156 -42.27 -0.02 -21.72
N LYS A 157 -42.47 -0.90 -22.72
CA LYS A 157 -43.60 -1.84 -22.71
C LYS A 157 -43.54 -2.81 -21.53
N VAL A 158 -42.34 -3.29 -21.19
CA VAL A 158 -42.13 -4.18 -20.03
C VAL A 158 -42.42 -3.43 -18.72
N LEU A 159 -42.01 -2.17 -18.60
CA LEU A 159 -42.33 -1.33 -17.43
C LEU A 159 -43.83 -1.09 -17.27
N ILE A 160 -44.55 -0.81 -18.37
CA ILE A 160 -46.01 -0.65 -18.38
C ILE A 160 -46.69 -1.95 -17.94
N ASN A 161 -46.28 -3.09 -18.51
CA ASN A 161 -46.80 -4.40 -18.11
C ASN A 161 -46.52 -4.69 -16.61
N GLY A 162 -45.36 -4.26 -16.09
CA GLY A 162 -45.05 -4.33 -14.67
C GLY A 162 -46.03 -3.55 -13.80
N GLN A 163 -46.35 -2.30 -14.19
CA GLN A 163 -47.36 -1.49 -13.51
C GLN A 163 -48.74 -2.16 -13.54
N ASP A 164 -49.18 -2.64 -14.72
CA ASP A 164 -50.49 -3.29 -14.86
C ASP A 164 -50.62 -4.52 -13.93
N ILE A 165 -49.55 -5.32 -13.79
CA ILE A 165 -49.52 -6.47 -12.88
C ILE A 165 -49.54 -6.01 -11.41
N LEU A 166 -48.81 -4.95 -11.07
CA LEU A 166 -48.77 -4.39 -9.72
C LEU A 166 -50.16 -3.86 -9.30
N ASP A 167 -50.84 -3.14 -10.18
CA ASP A 167 -52.20 -2.63 -9.97
C ASP A 167 -53.19 -3.78 -9.79
N GLN A 168 -53.09 -4.85 -10.60
CA GLN A 168 -53.92 -6.04 -10.44
C GLN A 168 -53.70 -6.72 -9.08
N LEU A 169 -52.43 -6.81 -8.64
CA LEU A 169 -52.07 -7.41 -7.36
C LEU A 169 -52.62 -6.60 -6.19
N LEU A 170 -52.48 -5.28 -6.22
CA LEU A 170 -53.03 -4.37 -5.21
C LEU A 170 -54.55 -4.48 -5.11
N ASN A 171 -55.25 -4.46 -6.25
CA ASN A 171 -56.71 -4.62 -6.28
C ASN A 171 -57.18 -5.94 -5.64
N GLU A 172 -56.49 -7.06 -5.90
CA GLU A 172 -56.79 -8.35 -5.28
C GLU A 172 -56.51 -8.36 -3.77
N LEU A 173 -55.44 -7.70 -3.32
CA LEU A 173 -55.07 -7.58 -1.91
C LEU A 173 -55.99 -6.63 -1.11
N GLU A 174 -56.43 -5.52 -1.71
CA GLU A 174 -57.43 -4.62 -1.12
C GLU A 174 -58.80 -5.30 -1.02
N THR A 175 -59.18 -6.03 -2.07
CA THR A 175 -60.42 -6.82 -2.07
C THR A 175 -60.40 -7.88 -0.96
N PHE A 176 -59.24 -8.50 -0.69
CA PHE A 176 -59.06 -9.37 0.47
C PHE A 176 -59.32 -8.62 1.78
N GLN A 177 -58.72 -7.45 1.97
CA GLN A 177 -58.85 -6.66 3.18
C GLN A 177 -60.31 -6.25 3.44
N MET A 178 -61.03 -5.81 2.40
CA MET A 178 -62.45 -5.45 2.49
C MET A 178 -63.34 -6.66 2.79
N ASN A 179 -63.10 -7.80 2.14
CA ASN A 179 -63.89 -9.02 2.35
C ASN A 179 -63.66 -9.63 3.74
N GLU A 180 -62.46 -9.46 4.30
CA GLU A 180 -62.13 -9.84 5.67
C GLU A 180 -62.94 -9.04 6.70
N MET A 181 -63.07 -7.72 6.50
CA MET A 181 -63.91 -6.86 7.35
C MET A 181 -65.39 -7.25 7.30
N ASN A 182 -65.84 -7.84 6.19
CA ASN A 182 -67.21 -8.28 5.95
C ASN A 182 -67.45 -9.77 6.28
N GLY A 183 -66.43 -10.50 6.76
CA GLY A 183 -66.56 -11.92 7.17
C GLY A 183 -66.68 -12.93 6.02
N VAL A 184 -66.32 -12.55 4.79
CA VAL A 184 -66.37 -13.40 3.60
C VAL A 184 -64.94 -13.82 3.21
N ASN A 185 -64.63 -15.12 3.32
CA ASN A 185 -63.32 -15.64 2.91
C ASN A 185 -63.39 -16.25 1.50
N HIS A 186 -63.23 -15.43 0.47
CA HIS A 186 -62.99 -15.89 -0.90
C HIS A 186 -61.91 -15.04 -1.55
N VAL A 187 -60.66 -15.46 -1.39
CA VAL A 187 -59.53 -14.95 -2.17
C VAL A 187 -58.73 -16.12 -2.69
N SER A 188 -58.42 -16.05 -3.98
CA SER A 188 -57.63 -17.05 -4.66
C SER A 188 -56.15 -16.79 -4.39
N ILE A 189 -55.61 -17.45 -3.36
CA ILE A 189 -54.16 -17.53 -3.11
C ILE A 189 -53.37 -17.94 -4.37
N PRO A 190 -53.88 -18.84 -5.25
CA PRO A 190 -53.27 -19.11 -6.54
C PRO A 190 -53.06 -17.87 -7.42
N THR A 191 -54.05 -16.97 -7.47
CA THR A 191 -54.01 -15.75 -8.28
C THR A 191 -52.94 -14.77 -7.77
N ILE A 192 -52.87 -14.56 -6.45
CA ILE A 192 -51.85 -13.71 -5.83
C ILE A 192 -50.43 -14.26 -6.10
N ASN A 193 -50.24 -15.58 -5.93
CA ASN A 193 -48.96 -16.21 -6.23
C ASN A 193 -48.62 -16.22 -7.72
N GLU A 194 -49.60 -16.17 -8.62
CA GLU A 194 -49.39 -16.02 -10.06
C GLU A 194 -48.93 -14.60 -10.40
N LEU A 195 -49.59 -13.57 -9.86
CA LEU A 195 -49.20 -12.17 -10.05
C LEU A 195 -47.79 -11.88 -9.49
N LEU A 196 -47.45 -12.41 -8.30
CA LEU A 196 -46.08 -12.33 -7.77
C LEU A 196 -45.04 -13.01 -8.67
N ARG A 197 -45.39 -14.14 -9.31
CA ARG A 197 -44.52 -14.80 -10.30
C ARG A 197 -44.39 -13.98 -11.59
N ASN A 198 -45.45 -13.29 -12.00
CA ASN A 198 -45.40 -12.42 -13.17
C ASN A 198 -44.56 -11.16 -12.89
N LEU A 199 -44.62 -10.56 -11.69
CA LEU A 199 -43.69 -9.50 -11.28
C LEU A 199 -42.24 -9.99 -11.29
N GLN A 200 -41.99 -11.21 -10.83
CA GLN A 200 -40.66 -11.83 -10.91
C GLN A 200 -40.18 -11.98 -12.38
N ARG A 201 -41.07 -12.35 -13.31
CA ARG A 201 -40.73 -12.38 -14.75
C ARG A 201 -40.45 -11.00 -15.33
N VAL A 202 -41.22 -9.99 -14.95
CA VAL A 202 -40.95 -8.59 -15.36
C VAL A 202 -39.55 -8.17 -14.91
N LYS A 203 -39.13 -8.56 -13.70
CA LYS A 203 -37.76 -8.32 -13.23
C LYS A 203 -36.73 -8.99 -14.15
N GLU A 204 -36.95 -10.25 -14.54
CA GLU A 204 -36.06 -10.99 -15.45
C GLU A 204 -36.01 -10.35 -16.85
N ASP A 205 -37.15 -9.92 -17.38
CA ASP A 205 -37.25 -9.23 -18.67
C ASP A 205 -36.52 -7.88 -18.64
N LEU A 206 -36.66 -7.10 -17.56
CA LEU A 206 -35.92 -5.84 -17.36
C LEU A 206 -34.40 -6.07 -17.27
N GLN A 207 -33.96 -7.16 -16.63
CA GLN A 207 -32.55 -7.52 -16.57
C GLN A 207 -31.95 -7.80 -17.96
N ALA A 208 -32.75 -8.29 -18.91
CA ALA A 208 -32.28 -8.56 -20.28
C ALA A 208 -31.90 -7.29 -21.06
N PHE A 209 -32.41 -6.12 -20.64
CA PHE A 209 -32.06 -4.83 -21.24
C PHE A 209 -30.80 -4.18 -20.63
N VAL A 210 -30.33 -4.68 -19.48
CA VAL A 210 -29.07 -4.20 -18.89
C VAL A 210 -27.91 -4.57 -19.82
N PRO A 211 -26.98 -3.63 -20.11
CA PRO A 211 -25.85 -3.91 -21.00
C PRO A 211 -25.08 -5.17 -20.62
N LYS A 212 -24.81 -6.05 -21.60
CA LYS A 212 -24.13 -7.34 -21.33
C LYS A 212 -22.75 -7.18 -20.69
N MET A 213 -22.08 -6.06 -20.95
CA MET A 213 -20.80 -5.74 -20.33
C MET A 213 -20.91 -5.50 -18.82
N VAL A 214 -22.08 -5.10 -18.34
CA VAL A 214 -22.37 -4.91 -16.91
C VAL A 214 -22.78 -6.25 -16.29
N THR A 215 -23.58 -7.06 -16.98
CA THR A 215 -24.03 -8.37 -16.46
C THR A 215 -22.94 -9.45 -16.46
N ASN A 216 -22.02 -9.47 -17.43
CA ASN A 216 -20.89 -10.40 -17.46
C ASN A 216 -19.90 -10.20 -16.29
N GLU A 217 -19.92 -9.05 -15.61
CA GLU A 217 -19.12 -8.83 -14.39
C GLU A 217 -19.76 -9.49 -13.15
N ARG A 218 -21.08 -9.68 -13.15
CA ARG A 218 -21.84 -10.27 -12.04
C ARG A 218 -21.75 -11.79 -11.97
N GLU A 219 -21.49 -12.44 -13.11
CA GLU A 219 -21.18 -13.86 -13.24
C GLU A 219 -19.72 -14.06 -13.73
N GLN A 220 -18.76 -13.32 -13.16
CA GLN A 220 -17.36 -13.64 -13.46
C GLN A 220 -17.01 -15.00 -12.87
N ASP A 221 -16.97 -16.04 -13.73
CA ASP A 221 -16.17 -17.24 -13.53
C ASP A 221 -14.80 -16.81 -12.97
N ALA A 222 -14.25 -17.57 -12.02
CA ALA A 222 -12.98 -17.26 -11.42
C ALA A 222 -11.85 -17.00 -12.45
N LEU A 223 -11.93 -17.57 -13.65
CA LEU A 223 -10.99 -17.25 -14.74
C LEU A 223 -11.15 -15.81 -15.29
N SER A 224 -12.34 -15.24 -15.32
CA SER A 224 -12.56 -13.85 -15.74
C SER A 224 -12.01 -12.87 -14.70
N GLN A 225 -12.16 -13.17 -13.41
CA GLN A 225 -11.53 -12.40 -12.32
C GLN A 225 -10.01 -12.46 -12.38
N LEU A 226 -9.44 -13.60 -12.78
CA LEU A 226 -8.00 -13.73 -13.01
C LEU A 226 -7.53 -12.78 -14.13
N GLU A 227 -8.29 -12.71 -15.22
CA GLU A 227 -7.92 -11.88 -16.38
C GLU A 227 -8.00 -10.38 -16.09
N SER A 228 -8.91 -9.94 -15.21
CA SER A 228 -9.01 -8.53 -14.80
C SER A 228 -7.86 -8.06 -13.91
N MET A 229 -7.12 -8.99 -13.27
CA MET A 229 -5.93 -8.62 -12.51
C MET A 229 -4.86 -8.00 -13.42
N VAL A 230 -4.25 -6.91 -12.97
CA VAL A 230 -3.19 -6.22 -13.71
C VAL A 230 -1.96 -7.12 -13.80
N GLY A 231 -1.35 -7.21 -14.99
CA GLY A 231 -0.07 -7.90 -15.16
C GLY A 231 -0.11 -9.42 -14.96
N LEU A 232 0.92 -9.94 -14.29
CA LEU A 232 1.01 -11.34 -13.81
C LEU A 232 0.89 -12.41 -14.90
N HIS A 233 1.40 -12.15 -16.11
CA HIS A 233 1.19 -13.02 -17.28
C HIS A 233 1.57 -14.51 -17.04
N GLU A 234 2.70 -14.76 -16.37
CA GLU A 234 3.14 -16.12 -16.04
C GLU A 234 2.19 -16.81 -15.05
N VAL A 235 1.74 -16.07 -14.03
CA VAL A 235 0.81 -16.58 -13.02
C VAL A 235 -0.54 -16.87 -13.66
N LYS A 236 -1.05 -15.98 -14.52
CA LYS A 236 -2.29 -16.20 -15.27
C LYS A 236 -2.20 -17.48 -16.11
N THR A 237 -1.11 -17.64 -16.86
CA THR A 237 -0.87 -18.83 -17.69
C THR A 237 -0.84 -20.11 -16.84
N TYR A 238 -0.16 -20.08 -15.70
CA TYR A 238 -0.13 -21.20 -14.76
C TYR A 238 -1.53 -21.53 -14.22
N MET A 239 -2.27 -20.51 -13.77
CA MET A 239 -3.60 -20.65 -13.20
C MET A 239 -4.62 -21.21 -14.21
N HIS A 240 -4.56 -20.80 -15.47
CA HIS A 240 -5.37 -21.40 -16.54
C HIS A 240 -5.10 -22.89 -16.70
N ARG A 241 -3.82 -23.27 -16.75
CA ARG A 241 -3.43 -24.69 -16.86
C ARG A 241 -3.89 -25.48 -15.63
N TYR A 242 -3.75 -24.89 -14.45
CA TYR A 242 -4.16 -25.51 -13.18
C TYR A 242 -5.68 -25.70 -13.10
N TYR A 243 -6.47 -24.68 -13.47
CA TYR A 243 -7.93 -24.77 -13.56
C TYR A 243 -8.37 -25.89 -14.52
N HIS A 244 -7.81 -25.95 -15.72
CA HIS A 244 -8.16 -26.99 -16.69
C HIS A 244 -7.74 -28.38 -16.23
N PHE A 245 -6.60 -28.49 -15.55
CA PHE A 245 -6.15 -29.73 -14.93
C PHE A 245 -7.15 -30.21 -13.85
N LEU A 246 -7.53 -29.35 -12.92
CA LEU A 246 -8.50 -29.68 -11.87
C LEU A 246 -9.85 -30.07 -12.46
N LYS A 247 -10.37 -29.30 -13.43
CA LYS A 247 -11.61 -29.60 -14.15
C LYS A 247 -11.57 -30.95 -14.85
N TYR A 248 -10.44 -31.30 -15.46
CA TYR A 248 -10.23 -32.61 -16.07
C TYR A 248 -10.25 -33.74 -15.02
N GLN A 249 -9.60 -33.55 -13.86
CA GLN A 249 -9.62 -34.54 -12.78
C GLN A 249 -11.01 -34.73 -12.19
N GLN A 250 -11.74 -33.63 -11.96
CA GLN A 250 -13.13 -33.65 -11.49
C GLN A 250 -14.01 -34.52 -12.40
N ARG A 251 -13.91 -34.33 -13.73
CA ARG A 251 -14.64 -35.12 -14.73
C ARG A 251 -14.25 -36.60 -14.69
N ARG A 252 -12.97 -36.91 -14.53
CA ARG A 252 -12.51 -38.30 -14.39
C ARG A 252 -13.08 -38.98 -13.15
N LYS A 253 -13.12 -38.27 -12.02
CA LYS A 253 -13.70 -38.75 -10.76
C LYS A 253 -15.21 -39.02 -10.92
N GLN A 254 -15.94 -38.10 -11.56
CA GLN A 254 -17.36 -38.28 -11.89
C GLN A 254 -17.62 -39.50 -12.81
N MET A 255 -16.69 -39.82 -13.71
CA MET A 255 -16.74 -41.00 -14.57
C MET A 255 -16.28 -42.30 -13.87
N GLY A 256 -15.91 -42.25 -12.59
CA GLY A 256 -15.52 -43.43 -11.81
C GLY A 256 -14.07 -43.91 -11.99
N PHE A 257 -13.20 -43.11 -12.64
CA PHE A 257 -11.78 -43.44 -12.72
C PHE A 257 -11.13 -43.36 -11.34
N HIS A 258 -10.42 -44.42 -10.95
CA HIS A 258 -9.70 -44.46 -9.69
C HIS A 258 -8.35 -43.74 -9.83
N MET A 259 -8.15 -42.73 -8.98
CA MET A 259 -6.92 -41.96 -8.87
C MET A 259 -6.15 -42.48 -7.66
N ARG A 260 -4.87 -42.83 -7.82
CA ARG A 260 -4.03 -43.27 -6.68
C ARG A 260 -3.64 -42.09 -5.79
N ASP A 261 -3.45 -40.93 -6.39
CA ASP A 261 -3.10 -39.68 -5.72
C ASP A 261 -4.13 -38.62 -6.15
N GLU A 262 -4.97 -38.16 -5.22
CA GLU A 262 -5.82 -36.99 -5.46
C GLU A 262 -4.96 -35.72 -5.47
N PRO A 263 -5.29 -34.70 -6.29
CA PRO A 263 -4.51 -33.47 -6.32
C PRO A 263 -4.61 -32.76 -4.97
N GLU A 264 -3.47 -32.59 -4.29
CA GLU A 264 -3.38 -31.80 -3.06
C GLU A 264 -3.76 -30.34 -3.38
N LEU A 265 -4.76 -29.81 -2.68
CA LEU A 265 -5.26 -28.44 -2.89
C LEU A 265 -4.44 -27.37 -2.15
N HIS A 266 -3.51 -27.80 -1.29
CA HIS A 266 -2.68 -26.91 -0.47
C HIS A 266 -1.67 -26.15 -1.34
N MET A 267 -1.55 -24.84 -1.14
CA MET A 267 -0.75 -23.94 -1.98
C MET A 267 0.19 -23.08 -1.16
N ILE A 268 1.28 -22.64 -1.77
CA ILE A 268 2.18 -21.62 -1.24
C ILE A 268 2.18 -20.44 -2.20
N ILE A 269 1.94 -19.25 -1.67
CA ILE A 269 1.98 -18.01 -2.44
C ILE A 269 3.07 -17.12 -1.87
N SER A 270 4.15 -16.97 -2.63
CA SER A 270 5.30 -16.15 -2.26
C SER A 270 5.32 -14.85 -3.06
N GLY A 271 5.77 -13.76 -2.44
CA GLY A 271 5.93 -12.47 -3.13
C GLY A 271 6.05 -11.31 -2.15
N ASN A 272 6.50 -10.16 -2.64
CA ASN A 272 6.68 -8.94 -1.85
C ASN A 272 5.33 -8.36 -1.38
N PRO A 273 5.31 -7.38 -0.45
CA PRO A 273 4.06 -6.80 0.01
C PRO A 273 3.34 -6.14 -1.17
N GLY A 274 2.01 -6.28 -1.24
CA GLY A 274 1.19 -5.63 -2.26
C GLY A 274 1.25 -6.23 -3.67
N THR A 275 1.84 -7.42 -3.87
CA THR A 275 1.79 -8.17 -5.16
C THR A 275 0.48 -8.93 -5.39
N GLY A 276 -0.46 -8.91 -4.43
CA GLY A 276 -1.78 -9.54 -4.59
C GLY A 276 -1.95 -10.94 -3.99
N LYS A 277 -1.09 -11.36 -3.03
CA LYS A 277 -1.17 -12.69 -2.38
C LYS A 277 -2.56 -13.05 -1.85
N THR A 278 -3.16 -12.17 -1.06
CA THR A 278 -4.52 -12.37 -0.50
C THR A 278 -5.59 -12.42 -1.60
N THR A 279 -5.44 -11.58 -2.63
CA THR A 279 -6.36 -11.58 -3.78
C THR A 279 -6.31 -12.91 -4.53
N LEU A 280 -5.11 -13.44 -4.80
CA LEU A 280 -4.94 -14.74 -5.46
C LEU A 280 -5.49 -15.90 -4.60
N ALA A 281 -5.35 -15.83 -3.28
CA ALA A 281 -5.91 -16.84 -2.37
C ALA A 281 -7.45 -16.91 -2.45
N ARG A 282 -8.12 -15.74 -2.48
CA ARG A 282 -9.58 -15.66 -2.66
C ARG A 282 -10.02 -16.17 -4.02
N LEU A 283 -9.24 -15.87 -5.06
CA LEU A 283 -9.48 -16.39 -6.40
C LEU A 283 -9.40 -17.92 -6.46
N LEU A 284 -8.38 -18.51 -5.82
CA LEU A 284 -8.23 -19.96 -5.71
C LEU A 284 -9.41 -20.61 -4.97
N ALA A 285 -9.88 -19.99 -3.88
CA ALA A 285 -11.07 -20.45 -3.17
C ALA A 285 -12.31 -20.45 -4.08
N ASN A 286 -12.48 -19.42 -4.91
CA ASN A 286 -13.57 -19.38 -5.88
C ASN A 286 -13.44 -20.48 -6.95
N ILE A 287 -12.23 -20.72 -7.48
CA ILE A 287 -11.97 -21.84 -8.42
C ILE A 287 -12.34 -23.18 -7.78
N TYR A 288 -11.92 -23.41 -6.53
CA TYR A 288 -12.19 -24.68 -5.84
C TYR A 288 -13.69 -24.89 -5.61
N TYR A 289 -14.42 -23.84 -5.24
CA TYR A 289 -15.87 -23.88 -5.09
C TYR A 289 -16.59 -24.14 -6.42
N GLU A 290 -16.26 -23.38 -7.47
CA GLU A 290 -16.88 -23.52 -8.81
C GLU A 290 -16.69 -24.91 -9.42
N LEU A 291 -15.52 -25.53 -9.19
CA LEU A 291 -15.26 -26.89 -9.65
C LEU A 291 -15.92 -27.96 -8.77
N GLY A 292 -16.46 -27.60 -7.60
CA GLY A 292 -17.05 -28.51 -6.62
C GLY A 292 -16.00 -29.35 -5.88
N LEU A 293 -14.80 -28.80 -5.69
CA LEU A 293 -13.74 -29.40 -4.87
C LEU A 293 -13.91 -29.04 -3.38
N LEU A 294 -14.52 -27.88 -3.11
CA LEU A 294 -14.82 -27.35 -1.79
C LEU A 294 -16.28 -26.89 -1.74
N ASP A 295 -16.91 -26.95 -0.56
CA ASP A 295 -18.33 -26.66 -0.37
C ASP A 295 -18.63 -25.15 -0.34
N THR A 296 -17.64 -24.31 -0.03
CA THR A 296 -17.76 -22.86 0.08
C THR A 296 -16.56 -22.15 -0.55
N LYS A 297 -16.77 -20.90 -0.97
CA LYS A 297 -15.71 -19.99 -1.43
C LYS A 297 -15.09 -19.15 -0.29
N GLU A 298 -15.39 -19.48 0.96
CA GLU A 298 -14.94 -18.70 2.12
C GLU A 298 -13.44 -18.90 2.37
N VAL A 299 -12.76 -17.79 2.68
CA VAL A 299 -11.35 -17.78 3.05
C VAL A 299 -11.23 -17.29 4.49
N ILE A 300 -10.74 -18.16 5.36
CA ILE A 300 -10.43 -17.85 6.76
C ILE A 300 -8.98 -17.34 6.81
N GLU A 301 -8.81 -16.03 6.96
CA GLU A 301 -7.51 -15.38 7.02
C GLU A 301 -6.98 -15.33 8.46
N VAL A 302 -5.79 -15.91 8.68
CA VAL A 302 -5.12 -15.95 9.99
C VAL A 302 -3.66 -15.53 9.88
N ASN A 303 -3.08 -15.14 11.01
CA ASN A 303 -1.67 -14.79 11.13
C ASN A 303 -1.11 -15.43 12.42
N ARG A 304 0.18 -15.20 12.70
CA ARG A 304 0.82 -15.75 13.92
C ARG A 304 0.09 -15.37 15.22
N SER A 305 -0.40 -14.13 15.36
CA SER A 305 -1.07 -13.69 16.60
C SER A 305 -2.40 -14.39 16.85
N HIS A 306 -3.06 -14.89 15.80
CA HIS A 306 -4.29 -15.68 15.95
C HIS A 306 -3.99 -17.12 16.36
N LEU A 307 -2.90 -17.70 15.84
CA LEU A 307 -2.59 -19.12 16.02
C LEU A 307 -1.78 -19.42 17.29
N VAL A 308 -0.86 -18.53 17.67
CA VAL A 308 0.06 -18.77 18.80
C VAL A 308 -0.53 -18.22 20.09
N GLY A 309 -0.82 -19.12 21.04
CA GLY A 309 -1.30 -18.78 22.37
C GLY A 309 -0.19 -18.40 23.36
N SER A 310 -0.58 -17.81 24.48
CA SER A 310 0.34 -17.44 25.58
C SER A 310 0.63 -18.60 26.53
N TYR A 311 -0.13 -19.70 26.42
CA TYR A 311 -0.09 -20.85 27.32
C TYR A 311 0.09 -22.17 26.55
N VAL A 312 0.64 -23.19 27.22
CA VAL A 312 0.85 -24.55 26.67
C VAL A 312 -0.50 -25.21 26.36
N GLY A 313 -0.64 -25.80 25.16
CA GLY A 313 -1.88 -26.41 24.67
C GLY A 313 -2.84 -25.43 23.99
N GLN A 314 -2.70 -24.13 24.23
CA GLN A 314 -3.60 -23.12 23.65
C GLN A 314 -3.33 -22.91 22.15
N SER A 315 -2.09 -23.07 21.71
CA SER A 315 -1.72 -22.87 20.30
C SER A 315 -2.32 -23.96 19.41
N GLU A 316 -2.34 -25.20 19.90
CA GLU A 316 -2.96 -26.35 19.27
C GLU A 316 -4.49 -26.20 19.19
N GLU A 317 -5.12 -25.77 20.30
CA GLU A 317 -6.57 -25.51 20.37
C GLU A 317 -6.99 -24.41 19.39
N ASN A 318 -6.29 -23.26 19.40
CA ASN A 318 -6.56 -22.15 18.49
C ASN A 318 -6.44 -22.58 17.04
N THR A 319 -5.36 -23.28 16.69
CA THR A 319 -5.12 -23.79 15.34
C THR A 319 -6.26 -24.71 14.89
N MET A 320 -6.68 -25.64 15.75
CA MET A 320 -7.77 -26.57 15.43
C MET A 320 -9.11 -25.86 15.29
N ASN A 321 -9.38 -24.81 16.06
CA ASN A 321 -10.59 -24.00 15.93
C ASN A 321 -10.67 -23.32 14.56
N TYR A 322 -9.57 -22.76 14.07
CA TYR A 322 -9.53 -22.16 12.72
C TYR A 322 -9.60 -23.20 11.60
N VAL A 323 -8.98 -24.39 11.78
CA VAL A 323 -9.15 -25.51 10.84
C VAL A 323 -10.63 -25.90 10.73
N LYS A 324 -11.34 -26.00 11.86
CA LYS A 324 -12.77 -26.33 11.88
C LYS A 324 -13.64 -25.28 11.18
N GLN A 325 -13.31 -24.00 11.33
CA GLN A 325 -14.00 -22.91 10.62
C GLN A 325 -13.73 -22.95 9.11
N ALA A 326 -12.55 -23.40 8.69
CA ALA A 326 -12.17 -23.50 7.29
C ALA A 326 -12.68 -24.78 6.59
N ILE A 327 -13.39 -25.67 7.29
CA ILE A 327 -13.97 -26.88 6.68
C ILE A 327 -14.95 -26.46 5.57
N GLY A 328 -14.80 -27.06 4.40
CA GLY A 328 -15.54 -26.73 3.19
C GLY A 328 -14.94 -25.55 2.42
N GLY A 329 -13.91 -24.88 2.93
CA GLY A 329 -13.30 -23.69 2.33
C GLY A 329 -11.77 -23.67 2.44
N VAL A 330 -11.19 -22.47 2.54
CA VAL A 330 -9.73 -22.27 2.53
C VAL A 330 -9.24 -21.62 3.83
N LEU A 331 -8.20 -22.20 4.44
CA LEU A 331 -7.43 -21.58 5.52
C LEU A 331 -6.22 -20.85 4.95
N PHE A 332 -6.22 -19.52 5.01
CA PHE A 332 -5.12 -18.67 4.53
C PHE A 332 -4.27 -18.18 5.70
N ILE A 333 -2.98 -18.51 5.70
CA ILE A 333 -2.02 -18.10 6.74
C ILE A 333 -1.05 -17.09 6.14
N ASP A 334 -1.20 -15.82 6.52
CA ASP A 334 -0.28 -14.76 6.10
C ASP A 334 0.98 -14.71 6.96
N GLU A 335 2.08 -14.31 6.34
CA GLU A 335 3.43 -14.33 6.92
C GLU A 335 3.76 -15.65 7.65
N ALA A 336 3.46 -16.79 7.01
CA ALA A 336 3.56 -18.12 7.63
C ALA A 336 4.97 -18.45 8.16
N TYR A 337 6.02 -17.92 7.50
CA TYR A 337 7.40 -18.02 7.97
C TYR A 337 7.60 -17.51 9.40
N SER A 338 6.75 -16.57 9.84
CA SER A 338 6.83 -15.99 11.18
C SER A 338 6.55 -17.04 12.25
N LEU A 339 5.87 -18.15 11.98
CA LEU A 339 5.58 -19.22 12.95
C LEU A 339 6.86 -19.87 13.50
N LYS A 340 7.98 -19.82 12.78
CA LYS A 340 9.28 -20.36 13.21
C LYS A 340 10.33 -19.25 13.25
N ARG A 341 10.71 -18.79 14.45
CA ARG A 341 11.80 -17.82 14.66
C ARG A 341 12.99 -18.51 15.30
N GLU A 342 14.11 -18.66 14.60
CA GLU A 342 15.30 -19.32 15.17
C GLU A 342 15.97 -18.42 16.22
N GLY A 343 16.13 -18.91 17.45
CA GLY A 343 16.94 -18.25 18.50
C GLY A 343 16.23 -17.75 19.76
N GLN A 344 14.91 -17.90 19.89
CA GLN A 344 14.22 -17.69 21.18
C GLN A 344 14.06 -19.03 21.91
N THR A 345 14.47 -19.08 23.18
CA THR A 345 14.39 -20.24 24.08
C THR A 345 12.96 -20.70 24.42
N GLY A 346 11.93 -20.12 23.79
CA GLY A 346 10.50 -20.47 23.95
C GLY A 346 9.83 -20.91 22.64
N ASN A 347 10.58 -21.57 21.75
CA ASN A 347 10.16 -21.91 20.38
C ASN A 347 9.11 -23.03 20.24
N ASP A 348 8.63 -23.60 21.34
CA ASP A 348 7.75 -24.77 21.32
C ASP A 348 6.34 -24.45 20.78
N TYR A 349 5.81 -23.26 21.06
CA TYR A 349 4.44 -22.90 20.67
C TYR A 349 4.24 -22.77 19.15
N GLY A 350 5.24 -22.25 18.42
CA GLY A 350 5.16 -22.10 16.97
C GLY A 350 5.31 -23.43 16.22
N GLN A 351 6.12 -24.34 16.75
CA GLN A 351 6.22 -25.71 16.23
C GLN A 351 4.93 -26.50 16.47
N ALA A 352 4.32 -26.36 17.64
CA ALA A 352 3.04 -27.00 17.95
C ALA A 352 1.93 -26.65 16.94
N VAL A 353 1.88 -25.39 16.47
CA VAL A 353 0.96 -24.97 15.39
C VAL A 353 1.25 -25.73 14.09
N ILE A 354 2.52 -25.82 13.69
CA ILE A 354 2.93 -26.50 12.45
C ILE A 354 2.58 -27.99 12.51
N ASP A 355 2.89 -28.65 13.62
CA ASP A 355 2.60 -30.07 13.83
C ASP A 355 1.09 -30.33 13.81
N THR A 356 0.30 -29.44 14.43
CA THR A 356 -1.16 -29.50 14.42
C THR A 356 -1.73 -29.34 13.02
N LEU A 357 -1.21 -28.40 12.22
CA LEU A 357 -1.62 -28.22 10.81
C LEU A 357 -1.29 -29.44 9.96
N VAL A 358 -0.07 -29.99 10.08
CA VAL A 358 0.34 -31.20 9.35
C VAL A 358 -0.53 -32.40 9.74
N SER A 359 -0.86 -32.53 11.02
CA SER A 359 -1.79 -33.54 11.51
C SER A 359 -3.19 -33.37 10.91
N ALA A 360 -3.73 -32.14 10.88
CA ALA A 360 -5.04 -31.85 10.30
C ALA A 360 -5.10 -32.18 8.80
N MET A 361 -4.08 -31.80 8.03
CA MET A 361 -3.96 -32.09 6.59
C MET A 361 -3.83 -33.59 6.28
N THR A 362 -3.40 -34.42 7.24
CA THR A 362 -3.24 -35.87 7.04
C THR A 362 -4.36 -36.71 7.65
N SER A 363 -5.15 -36.12 8.52
CA SER A 363 -6.23 -36.81 9.21
C SER A 363 -7.32 -37.26 8.22
N LYS A 364 -7.88 -38.46 8.43
CA LYS A 364 -9.06 -38.90 7.66
C LYS A 364 -10.32 -38.07 7.93
N GLU A 365 -10.32 -37.31 9.02
CA GLU A 365 -11.46 -36.51 9.44
C GLU A 365 -11.54 -35.18 8.67
N TYR A 366 -10.39 -34.57 8.37
CA TYR A 366 -10.30 -33.23 7.82
C TYR A 366 -9.51 -33.13 6.49
N GLY A 367 -8.61 -34.06 6.16
CA GLY A 367 -7.60 -33.89 5.10
C GLY A 367 -8.13 -33.48 3.71
N ASP A 368 -9.29 -34.03 3.30
CA ASP A 368 -9.87 -33.74 1.97
C ASP A 368 -11.00 -32.70 2.01
N LYS A 369 -11.22 -32.05 3.15
CA LYS A 369 -12.38 -31.16 3.37
C LYS A 369 -12.04 -29.68 3.37
N PHE A 370 -10.77 -29.30 3.32
CA PHE A 370 -10.34 -27.91 3.30
C PHE A 370 -8.99 -27.78 2.60
N ALA A 371 -8.69 -26.59 2.08
CA ALA A 371 -7.36 -26.27 1.54
C ALA A 371 -6.60 -25.34 2.49
N VAL A 372 -5.26 -25.42 2.46
CA VAL A 372 -4.38 -24.54 3.23
C VAL A 372 -3.55 -23.74 2.26
N ILE A 373 -3.55 -22.42 2.39
CA ILE A 373 -2.72 -21.52 1.59
C ILE A 373 -1.77 -20.79 2.52
N LEU A 374 -0.47 -20.99 2.32
CA LEU A 374 0.58 -20.31 3.08
C LEU A 374 1.14 -19.15 2.27
N ALA A 375 1.17 -17.94 2.85
CA ALA A 375 1.69 -16.76 2.21
C ALA A 375 2.90 -16.16 2.95
N GLY A 376 3.81 -15.54 2.19
CA GLY A 376 4.96 -14.84 2.77
C GLY A 376 5.98 -14.36 1.74
N TYR A 377 7.13 -13.91 2.23
CA TYR A 377 8.24 -13.47 1.39
C TYR A 377 8.99 -14.67 0.77
N PRO A 378 9.50 -14.56 -0.47
CA PRO A 378 10.08 -15.71 -1.17
C PRO A 378 11.22 -16.40 -0.42
N GLU A 379 12.20 -15.66 0.09
CA GLU A 379 13.35 -16.25 0.78
C GLU A 379 12.97 -16.87 2.13
N GLU A 380 12.16 -16.15 2.90
CA GLU A 380 11.69 -16.55 4.20
C GLU A 380 10.81 -17.80 4.12
N MET A 381 9.95 -17.89 3.09
CA MET A 381 9.11 -19.07 2.84
C MET A 381 9.94 -20.27 2.38
N ARG A 382 10.96 -20.06 1.54
CA ARG A 382 11.91 -21.13 1.20
C ARG A 382 12.56 -21.70 2.45
N GLN A 383 13.13 -20.86 3.30
CA GLN A 383 13.75 -21.30 4.55
C GLN A 383 12.74 -22.02 5.47
N PHE A 384 11.53 -21.47 5.60
CA PHE A 384 10.47 -22.03 6.41
C PHE A 384 10.12 -23.47 6.01
N LEU A 385 9.98 -23.74 4.71
CA LEU A 385 9.66 -25.08 4.19
C LEU A 385 10.82 -26.06 4.35
N TRP A 386 12.05 -25.64 4.05
CA TRP A 386 13.23 -26.50 4.18
C TRP A 386 13.48 -26.95 5.61
N SER A 387 13.07 -26.12 6.57
CA SER A 387 13.23 -26.42 7.99
C SER A 387 12.20 -27.43 8.54
N ASN A 388 11.14 -27.76 7.80
CA ASN A 388 10.05 -28.65 8.26
C ASN A 388 9.70 -29.69 7.17
N PRO A 389 10.24 -30.92 7.26
CA PRO A 389 9.98 -31.97 6.27
C PRO A 389 8.48 -32.32 6.08
N GLY A 390 7.70 -32.23 7.16
CA GLY A 390 6.25 -32.49 7.13
C GLY A 390 5.48 -31.52 6.25
N LEU A 391 5.80 -30.22 6.30
CA LEU A 391 5.22 -29.23 5.39
C LEU A 391 5.70 -29.45 3.95
N ARG A 392 7.00 -29.68 3.74
CA ARG A 392 7.56 -29.91 2.39
C ARG A 392 6.86 -31.05 1.65
N SER A 393 6.43 -32.09 2.36
CA SER A 393 5.71 -33.22 1.75
C SER A 393 4.25 -32.94 1.39
N ARG A 394 3.63 -31.85 1.89
CA ARG A 394 2.21 -31.46 1.66
C ARG A 394 2.05 -30.24 0.77
N PHE A 395 3.17 -29.62 0.40
CA PHE A 395 3.24 -28.45 -0.47
C PHE A 395 4.26 -28.70 -1.57
N PRO A 396 3.91 -29.54 -2.57
CA PRO A 396 4.83 -29.89 -3.65
C PRO A 396 5.22 -28.66 -4.46
N GLU A 397 6.37 -28.69 -5.13
CA GLU A 397 6.91 -27.54 -5.88
C GLU A 397 5.94 -26.99 -6.93
N GLN A 398 5.14 -27.88 -7.54
CA GLN A 398 4.08 -27.50 -8.47
C GLN A 398 2.99 -26.60 -7.85
N ASN A 399 2.76 -26.66 -6.54
CA ASN A 399 1.78 -25.82 -5.82
C ASN A 399 2.41 -24.56 -5.20
N GLN A 400 3.62 -24.19 -5.61
CA GLN A 400 4.32 -23.00 -5.14
C GLN A 400 4.25 -21.91 -6.22
N ILE A 401 3.49 -20.86 -5.96
CA ILE A 401 3.32 -19.71 -6.85
C ILE A 401 4.21 -18.57 -6.34
N MET A 402 5.01 -18.00 -7.23
CA MET A 402 5.77 -16.78 -6.97
C MET A 402 5.12 -15.61 -7.72
N LEU A 403 4.70 -14.60 -6.98
CA LEU A 403 4.21 -13.34 -7.52
C LEU A 403 5.39 -12.38 -7.71
N PRO A 404 5.69 -11.97 -8.95
CA PRO A 404 6.71 -10.96 -9.21
C PRO A 404 6.24 -9.58 -8.72
N ASP A 405 7.19 -8.66 -8.59
CA ASP A 405 6.90 -7.24 -8.43
C ASP A 405 6.27 -6.69 -9.71
N TYR A 406 5.40 -5.68 -9.55
CA TYR A 406 4.81 -5.02 -10.70
C TYR A 406 5.81 -4.10 -11.40
N GLU A 407 5.69 -4.03 -12.71
CA GLU A 407 6.40 -3.07 -13.55
C GLU A 407 5.85 -1.66 -13.34
N ILE A 408 6.64 -0.64 -13.70
CA ILE A 408 6.25 0.76 -13.48
C ILE A 408 4.93 1.10 -14.17
N ASP A 409 4.74 0.64 -15.42
CA ASP A 409 3.50 0.89 -16.16
C ASP A 409 2.29 0.20 -15.51
N GLU A 410 2.47 -1.00 -14.95
CA GLU A 410 1.45 -1.72 -14.19
C GLU A 410 1.10 -0.98 -12.88
N LEU A 411 2.10 -0.45 -12.19
CA LEU A 411 1.92 0.36 -10.98
C LEU A 411 1.20 1.67 -11.28
N LEU A 412 1.51 2.34 -12.39
CA LEU A 412 0.81 3.55 -12.83
C LEU A 412 -0.65 3.24 -13.15
N TYR A 413 -0.92 2.15 -13.87
CA TYR A 413 -2.27 1.72 -14.16
C TYR A 413 -3.05 1.40 -12.88
N ILE A 414 -2.44 0.71 -11.90
CA ILE A 414 -3.05 0.48 -10.58
C ILE A 414 -3.39 1.80 -9.88
N GLY A 415 -2.52 2.81 -9.99
CA GLY A 415 -2.77 4.13 -9.45
C GLY A 415 -3.94 4.86 -10.11
N GLU A 416 -4.04 4.78 -11.44
CA GLU A 416 -5.17 5.30 -12.21
C GLU A 416 -6.49 4.61 -11.84
N GLN A 417 -6.50 3.27 -11.74
CA GLN A 417 -7.68 2.53 -11.28
C GLN A 417 -8.06 2.90 -9.85
N THR A 418 -7.08 3.04 -8.95
CA THR A 418 -7.36 3.46 -7.57
C THR A 418 -7.98 4.84 -7.51
N ALA A 419 -7.56 5.77 -8.37
CA ALA A 419 -8.18 7.08 -8.46
C ALA A 419 -9.64 6.96 -8.93
N LEU A 420 -9.89 6.22 -10.02
CA LEU A 420 -11.24 6.02 -10.58
C LEU A 420 -12.19 5.34 -9.59
N ASP A 421 -11.73 4.31 -8.88
CA ASP A 421 -12.50 3.62 -7.83
C ASP A 421 -12.96 4.58 -6.71
N ASN A 422 -12.32 5.75 -6.58
CA ASN A 422 -12.67 6.80 -5.63
C ASN A 422 -13.31 8.03 -6.31
N ASP A 423 -13.77 7.92 -7.56
CA ASP A 423 -14.31 9.02 -8.38
C ASP A 423 -13.29 10.16 -8.68
N TYR A 424 -11.99 9.86 -8.77
CA TYR A 424 -10.93 10.80 -9.16
C TYR A 424 -10.24 10.39 -10.46
N TYR A 425 -9.63 11.36 -11.15
CA TYR A 425 -8.76 11.10 -12.28
C TYR A 425 -7.43 11.84 -12.17
N LEU A 426 -6.37 11.27 -12.74
CA LEU A 426 -5.02 11.83 -12.72
C LEU A 426 -4.76 12.61 -14.00
N THR A 427 -4.41 13.89 -13.88
CA THR A 427 -3.86 14.67 -15.01
C THR A 427 -2.53 14.08 -15.51
N GLU A 428 -2.10 14.37 -16.74
CA GLU A 428 -0.81 13.88 -17.26
C GLU A 428 0.37 14.27 -16.36
N LYS A 429 0.32 15.49 -15.79
CA LYS A 429 1.33 15.97 -14.84
C LYS A 429 1.28 15.19 -13.52
N ALA A 430 0.08 14.88 -13.01
CA ALA A 430 -0.08 14.06 -11.82
C ALA A 430 0.44 12.63 -12.02
N VAL A 431 0.25 12.01 -13.19
CA VAL A 431 0.84 10.71 -13.54
C VAL A 431 2.36 10.76 -13.47
N ALA A 432 2.99 11.78 -14.04
CA ALA A 432 4.44 11.96 -13.97
C ALA A 432 4.93 12.14 -12.52
N ARG A 433 4.15 12.82 -11.67
CA ARG A 433 4.45 12.92 -10.22
C ARG A 433 4.27 11.59 -9.49
N LEU A 434 3.22 10.83 -9.79
CA LEU A 434 2.99 9.51 -9.25
C LEU A 434 4.16 8.57 -9.61
N GLN A 435 4.61 8.57 -10.87
CA GLN A 435 5.79 7.83 -11.31
C GLN A 435 7.02 8.20 -10.48
N SER A 436 7.29 9.51 -10.35
CA SER A 436 8.41 10.01 -9.55
C SER A 436 8.31 9.62 -8.06
N ALA A 437 7.10 9.54 -7.51
CA ALA A 437 6.85 9.09 -6.14
C ALA A 437 7.10 7.59 -5.98
N ILE A 438 6.67 6.78 -6.96
CA ILE A 438 6.91 5.34 -7.01
C ILE A 438 8.42 5.05 -7.08
N ASP A 439 9.15 5.69 -7.99
CA ASP A 439 10.58 5.48 -8.19
C ASP A 439 11.41 5.76 -6.92
N LYS A 440 11.01 6.78 -6.16
CA LYS A 440 11.64 7.11 -4.87
C LYS A 440 11.37 6.07 -3.80
N GLN A 441 10.18 5.46 -3.81
CA GLN A 441 9.82 4.45 -2.81
C GLN A 441 10.34 3.05 -3.18
N LYS A 442 10.50 2.76 -4.49
CA LYS A 442 11.12 1.54 -5.04
C LYS A 442 12.64 1.58 -4.86
N VAL A 443 13.04 1.30 -3.61
CA VAL A 443 14.43 1.37 -3.16
C VAL A 443 15.09 0.00 -3.10
N ASP A 444 14.32 -1.04 -2.85
CA ASP A 444 14.76 -2.41 -2.72
C ASP A 444 13.61 -3.38 -3.04
N ASP A 445 13.92 -4.68 -2.97
CA ASP A 445 12.97 -5.77 -3.18
C ASP A 445 11.91 -5.87 -2.06
N THR A 446 11.83 -4.94 -1.10
CA THR A 446 10.77 -4.90 -0.08
C THR A 446 9.68 -3.89 -0.42
N PHE A 447 9.73 -3.30 -1.61
CA PHE A 447 8.74 -2.34 -2.09
C PHE A 447 7.31 -2.90 -1.99
N GLY A 448 6.40 -2.07 -1.47
CA GLY A 448 5.01 -2.47 -1.19
C GLY A 448 4.08 -2.52 -2.40
N ASN A 449 4.60 -2.43 -3.63
CA ASN A 449 3.87 -2.63 -4.89
C ASN A 449 2.53 -1.87 -4.93
N ALA A 450 1.43 -2.54 -5.30
CA ALA A 450 0.10 -1.95 -5.42
C ALA A 450 -0.36 -1.28 -4.12
N ARG A 451 0.02 -1.82 -2.94
CA ARG A 451 -0.33 -1.22 -1.65
C ARG A 451 0.32 0.15 -1.48
N THR A 452 1.59 0.27 -1.88
CA THR A 452 2.29 1.55 -1.86
C THR A 452 1.65 2.56 -2.80
N VAL A 453 1.35 2.17 -4.04
CA VAL A 453 0.68 3.05 -5.02
C VAL A 453 -0.68 3.51 -4.52
N LYS A 454 -1.50 2.59 -3.98
CA LYS A 454 -2.79 2.92 -3.40
C LYS A 454 -2.68 3.97 -2.30
N ASN A 455 -1.72 3.79 -1.40
CA ASN A 455 -1.47 4.76 -0.34
C ASN A 455 -1.04 6.13 -0.89
N ILE A 456 -0.24 6.15 -1.97
CA ILE A 456 0.18 7.39 -2.63
C ILE A 456 -1.04 8.17 -3.16
N VAL A 457 -1.93 7.48 -3.87
CA VAL A 457 -3.14 8.10 -4.46
C VAL A 457 -4.11 8.55 -3.37
N LEU A 458 -4.38 7.72 -2.35
CA LEU A 458 -5.26 8.08 -1.24
C LEU A 458 -4.75 9.30 -0.45
N GLN A 459 -3.43 9.43 -0.29
CA GLN A 459 -2.84 10.61 0.32
C GLN A 459 -2.99 11.86 -0.55
N ALA A 460 -2.89 11.73 -1.88
CA ALA A 460 -3.16 12.85 -2.79
C ALA A 460 -4.62 13.30 -2.72
N ILE A 461 -5.57 12.36 -2.67
CA ILE A 461 -7.00 12.64 -2.47
C ILE A 461 -7.23 13.39 -1.14
N PHE A 462 -6.63 12.91 -0.05
CA PHE A 462 -6.69 13.59 1.23
C PHE A 462 -6.14 15.01 1.17
N GLN A 463 -4.99 15.19 0.52
CA GLN A 463 -4.34 16.49 0.36
C GLN A 463 -5.21 17.48 -0.41
N LYS A 464 -5.81 17.04 -1.52
CA LYS A 464 -6.76 17.83 -2.31
C LYS A 464 -7.95 18.28 -1.45
N GLY A 465 -8.55 17.36 -0.71
CA GLY A 465 -9.66 17.66 0.20
C GLY A 465 -9.28 18.66 1.30
N ALA A 466 -8.06 18.55 1.84
CA ALA A 466 -7.55 19.46 2.86
C ALA A 466 -7.26 20.88 2.32
N GLN A 467 -6.73 21.00 1.09
CA GLN A 467 -6.42 22.29 0.47
C GLN A 467 -7.67 23.05 0.02
N ASN A 468 -8.70 22.34 -0.42
CA ASN A 468 -9.94 22.94 -0.93
C ASN A 468 -11.01 23.14 0.17
N ALA A 469 -10.65 22.95 1.44
CA ALA A 469 -11.57 23.16 2.56
C ALA A 469 -11.98 24.64 2.65
N GLY A 470 -13.15 24.97 2.08
CA GLY A 470 -13.73 26.31 2.10
C GLY A 470 -13.68 27.08 0.77
N GLN A 471 -13.26 26.45 -0.33
CA GLN A 471 -13.37 27.01 -1.69
C GLN A 471 -14.55 26.36 -2.43
N GLU A 472 -15.46 27.18 -2.97
CA GLU A 472 -16.45 26.71 -3.95
C GLU A 472 -15.76 26.60 -5.30
N ASN A 473 -15.61 25.38 -5.81
CA ASN A 473 -15.06 25.16 -7.15
C ASN A 473 -16.13 25.47 -8.21
N GLU A 474 -15.71 26.00 -9.36
CA GLU A 474 -16.62 26.40 -10.44
C GLU A 474 -17.12 25.20 -11.28
N SER A 475 -16.33 24.13 -11.41
CA SER A 475 -16.71 22.91 -12.16
C SER A 475 -16.77 21.65 -11.30
N TRP A 476 -17.67 20.74 -11.66
CA TRP A 476 -17.75 19.38 -11.09
C TRP A 476 -16.45 18.59 -11.34
N LEU A 477 -15.76 18.85 -12.46
CA LEU A 477 -14.48 18.21 -12.78
C LEU A 477 -13.39 18.57 -11.78
N ASP A 478 -13.44 19.76 -11.18
CA ASP A 478 -12.45 20.19 -10.19
C ASP A 478 -12.51 19.34 -8.93
N TYR A 479 -13.68 18.78 -8.58
CA TYR A 479 -13.80 17.86 -7.45
C TYR A 479 -13.13 16.51 -7.74
N MET A 480 -13.10 16.07 -9.00
CA MET A 480 -12.51 14.80 -9.41
C MET A 480 -11.03 14.90 -9.85
N ARG A 481 -10.55 16.10 -10.20
CA ARG A 481 -9.21 16.29 -10.78
C ARG A 481 -8.08 16.17 -9.75
N LEU A 482 -7.16 15.23 -9.92
CA LEU A 482 -5.89 15.21 -9.18
C LEU A 482 -4.75 15.82 -10.01
N GLU A 483 -4.09 16.82 -9.43
CA GLU A 483 -3.01 17.60 -10.03
C GLU A 483 -1.66 17.30 -9.40
N GLU A 484 -0.58 17.82 -9.99
CA GLU A 484 0.77 17.58 -9.47
C GLU A 484 0.99 18.08 -8.03
N GLN A 485 0.26 19.12 -7.62
CA GLN A 485 0.34 19.74 -6.31
C GLN A 485 -0.32 18.91 -5.21
N ASP A 486 -1.16 17.94 -5.57
CA ASP A 486 -1.80 17.05 -4.60
C ASP A 486 -0.80 15.99 -4.08
N PHE A 487 0.31 15.77 -4.80
CA PHE A 487 1.34 14.78 -4.47
C PHE A 487 2.49 15.35 -3.61
N VAL A 488 2.30 16.50 -2.97
CA VAL A 488 3.36 17.25 -2.27
C VAL A 488 3.99 16.47 -1.10
N GLY A 489 3.26 15.55 -0.46
CA GLY A 489 3.78 14.70 0.63
C GLY A 489 4.88 13.69 0.25
N PHE A 490 5.15 13.48 -1.06
CA PHE A 490 6.18 12.56 -1.57
C PHE A 490 7.44 13.27 -2.08
N LEU A 491 7.45 14.60 -1.99
CA LEU A 491 8.63 15.44 -2.11
C LEU A 491 8.94 15.99 -0.72
N PRO A 492 10.21 16.34 -0.40
CA PRO A 492 10.47 17.08 0.82
C PRO A 492 9.58 18.32 0.78
N ALA A 493 8.83 18.52 1.86
CA ALA A 493 8.08 19.74 2.07
C ALA A 493 9.03 20.91 1.78
N ARG A 494 8.57 21.89 1.00
CA ARG A 494 9.10 23.25 1.16
C ARG A 494 8.60 23.83 2.48
N GLU A 495 8.80 23.10 3.57
CA GLU A 495 8.95 23.75 4.86
C GLU A 495 10.32 24.41 4.81
N GLU A 496 10.46 25.53 5.50
CA GLU A 496 11.69 26.32 5.65
C GLU A 496 12.78 25.56 6.43
N GLN A 497 13.01 24.29 6.12
CA GLN A 497 14.11 23.51 6.63
C GLN A 497 15.39 23.99 5.92
N GLN A 498 16.28 24.57 6.71
CA GLN A 498 17.61 25.03 6.28
C GLN A 498 18.30 23.95 5.45
N SER A 499 18.94 24.36 4.36
CA SER A 499 19.62 23.42 3.47
C SER A 499 20.67 22.63 4.25
N PRO A 500 20.83 21.31 4.02
CA PRO A 500 21.91 20.50 4.58
C PRO A 500 23.30 21.11 4.43
N ILE A 501 23.56 21.89 3.38
CA ILE A 501 24.83 22.62 3.22
C ILE A 501 24.97 23.76 4.26
N GLU A 502 23.87 24.42 4.60
CA GLU A 502 23.83 25.46 5.64
C GLU A 502 23.99 24.83 7.02
N GLN A 503 23.34 23.69 7.26
CA GLN A 503 23.53 22.89 8.48
C GLN A 503 25.00 22.50 8.65
N LEU A 504 25.67 22.04 7.58
CA LEU A 504 27.09 21.73 7.60
C LEU A 504 27.95 22.97 7.92
N ASN A 505 27.64 24.13 7.31
CA ASN A 505 28.41 25.35 7.51
C ASN A 505 28.29 25.91 8.93
N ARG A 506 27.16 25.70 9.61
CA ARG A 506 26.93 26.09 11.01
C ARG A 506 27.70 25.26 12.02
N LEU A 507 28.09 24.03 11.69
CA LEU A 507 28.93 23.24 12.59
C LEU A 507 30.25 23.98 12.84
N ILE A 508 30.63 24.13 14.11
CA ILE A 508 31.88 24.80 14.50
C ILE A 508 33.07 24.00 13.95
N GLY A 509 34.11 24.70 13.48
CA GLY A 509 35.31 24.07 12.91
C GLY A 509 35.06 23.24 11.65
N LEU A 510 35.68 22.06 11.59
CA LEU A 510 35.55 21.05 10.53
C LEU A 510 35.82 21.55 9.09
N GLN A 511 36.67 22.57 8.93
CA GLN A 511 37.00 23.14 7.61
C GLN A 511 37.42 22.09 6.56
N PRO A 512 38.30 21.12 6.87
CA PRO A 512 38.68 20.09 5.89
C PRO A 512 37.48 19.27 5.39
N VAL A 513 36.50 19.00 6.26
CA VAL A 513 35.28 18.26 5.92
C VAL A 513 34.36 19.12 5.06
N LYS A 514 34.14 20.38 5.45
CA LYS A 514 33.32 21.35 4.71
C LYS A 514 33.83 21.54 3.27
N GLU A 515 35.14 21.67 3.10
CA GLU A 515 35.78 21.78 1.79
C GLU A 515 35.58 20.54 0.93
N GLU A 516 35.77 19.33 1.48
CA GLU A 516 35.57 18.09 0.73
C GLU A 516 34.11 17.88 0.31
N VAL A 517 33.14 18.18 1.18
CA VAL A 517 31.72 18.12 0.82
C VAL A 517 31.38 19.15 -0.26
N LYS A 518 31.94 20.37 -0.18
CA LYS A 518 31.76 21.42 -1.21
C LYS A 518 32.36 21.03 -2.55
N LYS A 519 33.53 20.39 -2.56
CA LYS A 519 34.14 19.84 -3.78
C LYS A 519 33.25 18.77 -4.39
N LEU A 520 32.71 17.86 -3.57
CA LEU A 520 31.80 16.82 -4.05
C LEU A 520 30.53 17.42 -4.64
N SER A 521 29.83 18.29 -3.92
CA SER A 521 28.57 18.89 -4.41
C SER A 521 28.77 19.67 -5.72
N SER A 522 29.88 20.38 -5.84
CA SER A 522 30.26 21.12 -7.05
C SER A 522 30.56 20.16 -8.21
N PHE A 523 31.29 19.07 -7.96
CA PHE A 523 31.56 18.04 -8.95
C PHE A 523 30.26 17.39 -9.45
N VAL A 524 29.37 17.00 -8.54
CA VAL A 524 28.09 16.36 -8.87
C VAL A 524 27.21 17.27 -9.73
N ARG A 525 27.12 18.56 -9.38
CA ARG A 525 26.39 19.56 -10.16
C ARG A 525 26.90 19.64 -11.59
N MET A 526 28.22 19.68 -11.78
CA MET A 526 28.84 19.69 -13.10
C MET A 526 28.54 18.41 -13.89
N GLN A 527 28.57 17.23 -13.26
CA GLN A 527 28.26 15.97 -13.94
C GLN A 527 26.81 15.90 -14.41
N LYS A 528 25.86 16.37 -13.58
CA LYS A 528 24.46 16.48 -13.98
C LYS A 528 24.25 17.43 -15.15
N GLN A 529 24.94 18.56 -15.16
CA GLN A 529 24.87 19.48 -16.29
C GLN A 529 25.41 18.84 -17.58
N ARG A 530 26.54 18.14 -17.51
CA ARG A 530 27.10 17.40 -18.65
C ARG A 530 26.13 16.34 -19.18
N GLU A 531 25.47 15.61 -18.29
CA GLU A 531 24.45 14.62 -18.64
C GLU A 531 23.26 15.26 -19.39
N GLN A 532 22.76 16.40 -18.89
CA GLN A 532 21.68 17.17 -19.53
C GLN A 532 22.08 17.70 -20.91
N GLU A 533 23.36 17.99 -21.12
CA GLU A 533 23.92 18.42 -22.41
C GLU A 533 24.33 17.23 -23.31
N GLY A 534 24.06 15.98 -22.90
CA GLY A 534 24.39 14.77 -23.66
C GLY A 534 25.89 14.45 -23.73
N LEU A 535 26.70 15.02 -22.84
CA LEU A 535 28.14 14.82 -22.78
C LEU A 535 28.51 13.61 -21.90
N PRO A 536 29.64 12.92 -22.17
CA PRO A 536 30.12 11.85 -21.32
C PRO A 536 30.35 12.32 -19.87
N THR A 537 29.81 11.55 -18.91
CA THR A 537 30.00 11.75 -17.47
C THR A 537 31.04 10.78 -16.91
N ILE A 538 31.61 11.14 -15.76
CA ILE A 538 32.56 10.33 -15.00
C ILE A 538 31.81 9.77 -13.78
N PRO A 539 31.93 8.47 -13.48
CA PRO A 539 31.29 7.85 -12.31
C PRO A 539 31.69 8.55 -11.01
N ILE A 540 30.70 8.82 -10.16
CA ILE A 540 30.91 9.50 -8.88
C ILE A 540 31.13 8.45 -7.80
N GLN A 541 32.30 8.46 -7.17
CA GLN A 541 32.63 7.56 -6.06
C GLN A 541 32.14 8.14 -4.74
N LEU A 542 31.18 7.46 -4.09
CA LEU A 542 30.47 7.99 -2.93
C LEU A 542 30.88 7.37 -1.59
N HIS A 543 31.41 6.13 -1.60
CA HIS A 543 31.88 5.47 -0.38
C HIS A 543 33.04 6.22 0.26
N ALA A 544 32.98 6.39 1.58
CA ALA A 544 33.87 7.29 2.30
C ALA A 544 34.42 6.69 3.59
N VAL A 545 35.59 7.18 3.98
CA VAL A 545 36.23 6.87 5.26
C VAL A 545 36.23 8.12 6.11
N PHE A 546 35.62 8.05 7.29
CA PHE A 546 35.56 9.14 8.26
C PHE A 546 36.58 8.86 9.38
N SER A 547 37.65 9.65 9.41
CA SER A 547 38.79 9.42 10.30
C SER A 547 38.99 10.55 11.31
N GLY A 548 38.96 10.24 12.60
CA GLY A 548 39.19 11.21 13.68
C GLY A 548 38.80 10.66 15.04
N ASN A 549 39.16 11.39 16.10
CA ASN A 549 38.92 10.97 17.48
C ASN A 549 37.41 10.96 17.84
N PRO A 550 37.01 10.28 18.93
CA PRO A 550 35.64 10.34 19.43
C PRO A 550 35.17 11.77 19.67
N GLY A 551 33.89 12.03 19.40
CA GLY A 551 33.26 13.33 19.64
C GLY A 551 33.60 14.44 18.66
N THR A 552 34.27 14.16 17.53
CA THR A 552 34.53 15.14 16.44
C THR A 552 33.37 15.33 15.47
N GLY A 553 32.18 14.80 15.76
CA GLY A 553 30.98 15.01 14.94
C GLY A 553 30.82 14.07 13.72
N LYS A 554 31.56 12.96 13.62
CA LYS A 554 31.49 12.00 12.50
C LYS A 554 30.06 11.54 12.17
N THR A 555 29.30 11.09 13.16
CA THR A 555 27.91 10.62 12.97
C THR A 555 26.99 11.76 12.55
N THR A 556 27.12 12.94 13.17
CA THR A 556 26.34 14.14 12.80
C THR A 556 26.59 14.52 11.34
N VAL A 557 27.85 14.57 10.92
CA VAL A 557 28.21 14.85 9.53
C VAL A 557 27.73 13.73 8.59
N ALA A 558 27.69 12.46 9.01
CA ALA A 558 27.16 11.37 8.18
C ALA A 558 25.68 11.58 7.83
N HIS A 559 24.86 12.04 8.79
CA HIS A 559 23.47 12.41 8.53
C HIS A 559 23.34 13.58 7.55
N ILE A 560 24.13 14.64 7.77
CA ILE A 560 24.13 15.81 6.88
C ILE A 560 24.60 15.42 5.47
N TYR A 561 25.65 14.60 5.37
CA TYR A 561 26.19 14.09 4.12
C TYR A 561 25.15 13.25 3.37
N ALA A 562 24.43 12.35 4.05
CA ALA A 562 23.34 11.58 3.45
C ALA A 562 22.25 12.48 2.86
N ASN A 563 21.85 13.53 3.59
CA ASN A 563 20.88 14.51 3.11
C ASN A 563 21.39 15.31 1.90
N ILE A 564 22.65 15.72 1.90
CA ILE A 564 23.27 16.41 0.76
C ILE A 564 23.26 15.50 -0.48
N LEU A 565 23.63 14.23 -0.33
CA LEU A 565 23.61 13.27 -1.44
C LEU A 565 22.19 13.04 -1.99
N LYS A 566 21.19 12.97 -1.11
CA LYS A 566 19.77 12.91 -1.49
C LYS A 566 19.34 14.15 -2.27
N GLU A 567 19.64 15.36 -1.79
CA GLU A 567 19.32 16.61 -2.50
C GLU A 567 20.03 16.71 -3.85
N CYS A 568 21.26 16.22 -3.92
CA CYS A 568 22.00 16.12 -5.17
C CYS A 568 21.48 15.00 -6.08
N GLY A 569 20.45 14.24 -5.69
CA GLY A 569 19.85 13.14 -6.45
C GLY A 569 20.77 11.95 -6.69
N LEU A 570 21.74 11.73 -5.79
CA LEU A 570 22.65 10.58 -5.82
C LEU A 570 22.18 9.42 -4.94
N LEU A 571 21.23 9.69 -4.04
CA LEU A 571 20.59 8.71 -3.19
C LEU A 571 19.08 8.86 -3.29
N LYS A 572 18.36 7.73 -3.35
CA LYS A 572 16.88 7.72 -3.40
C LYS A 572 16.26 8.19 -2.08
N ARG A 573 16.91 7.89 -0.96
CA ARG A 573 16.58 8.28 0.42
C ARG A 573 17.77 9.04 1.05
N GLY A 574 17.58 9.63 2.23
CA GLY A 574 18.62 10.39 2.95
C GLY A 574 18.86 9.87 4.37
N HIS A 575 18.37 8.67 4.67
CA HIS A 575 18.50 8.08 5.99
C HIS A 575 19.91 7.49 6.18
N VAL A 576 20.31 7.38 7.45
CA VAL A 576 21.56 6.74 7.84
C VAL A 576 21.24 5.58 8.76
N VAL A 577 21.76 4.41 8.44
CA VAL A 577 21.73 3.24 9.33
C VAL A 577 23.09 3.15 10.02
N VAL A 578 23.10 3.44 11.32
CA VAL A 578 24.29 3.35 12.15
C VAL A 578 24.44 1.91 12.64
N THR A 579 25.63 1.34 12.45
CA THR A 579 25.97 -0.03 12.81
C THR A 579 27.36 -0.10 13.39
N SER A 580 27.63 -1.18 14.12
CA SER A 580 28.93 -1.52 14.67
C SER A 580 29.25 -2.99 14.39
N ARG A 581 30.40 -3.48 14.87
CA ARG A 581 30.79 -4.90 14.72
C ARG A 581 29.71 -5.86 15.25
N SER A 582 29.09 -5.57 16.39
CA SER A 582 28.08 -6.45 17.01
C SER A 582 26.81 -6.56 16.17
N ASP A 583 26.53 -5.57 15.32
CA ASP A 583 25.37 -5.54 14.44
C ASP A 583 25.60 -6.33 13.14
N LEU A 584 26.84 -6.45 12.69
CA LEU A 584 27.21 -7.10 11.44
C LEU A 584 27.62 -8.56 11.64
N VAL A 585 28.33 -8.85 12.73
CA VAL A 585 28.92 -10.16 12.99
C VAL A 585 28.01 -11.01 13.88
N ALA A 586 27.86 -12.29 13.55
CA ALA A 586 27.12 -13.28 14.34
C ALA A 586 28.08 -14.21 15.13
N GLY A 587 27.55 -14.95 16.11
CA GLY A 587 28.34 -15.88 16.93
C GLY A 587 28.59 -17.25 16.29
N TYR A 588 27.95 -17.56 15.16
CA TYR A 588 27.96 -18.88 14.52
C TYR A 588 28.25 -18.76 13.01
N VAL A 589 28.86 -19.81 12.44
CA VAL A 589 29.28 -19.89 11.02
C VAL A 589 28.08 -19.74 10.06
N GLY A 590 28.24 -18.93 9.02
CA GLY A 590 27.23 -18.75 7.95
C GLY A 590 26.11 -17.74 8.26
N GLN A 591 26.04 -17.22 9.49
CA GLN A 591 25.03 -16.23 9.88
C GLN A 591 25.50 -14.78 9.68
N THR A 592 26.82 -14.54 9.62
CA THR A 592 27.39 -13.19 9.50
C THR A 592 27.07 -12.57 8.15
N ALA A 593 27.17 -13.32 7.05
CA ALA A 593 26.74 -12.83 5.73
C ALA A 593 25.27 -12.40 5.72
N MET A 594 24.37 -13.18 6.31
CA MET A 594 22.93 -12.86 6.36
C MET A 594 22.64 -11.60 7.20
N LYS A 595 23.28 -11.49 8.36
CA LYS A 595 23.13 -10.34 9.26
C LYS A 595 23.67 -9.06 8.63
N THR A 596 24.81 -9.15 7.96
CA THR A 596 25.40 -8.05 7.17
C THR A 596 24.47 -7.62 6.04
N LYS A 597 23.96 -8.58 5.23
CA LYS A 597 23.00 -8.29 4.16
C LYS A 597 21.73 -7.62 4.67
N LYS A 598 21.21 -8.05 5.82
CA LYS A 598 20.03 -7.42 6.43
C LYS A 598 20.28 -5.93 6.74
N LYS A 599 21.43 -5.60 7.35
CA LYS A 599 21.80 -4.20 7.63
C LYS A 599 22.04 -3.38 6.36
N ILE A 600 22.59 -4.01 5.33
CA ILE A 600 22.74 -3.36 4.02
C ILE A 600 21.38 -3.07 3.40
N ARG A 601 20.44 -4.02 3.42
CA ARG A 601 19.05 -3.81 2.95
C ARG A 601 18.38 -2.66 3.67
N GLU A 602 18.49 -2.59 5.01
CA GLU A 602 17.98 -1.45 5.80
C GLU A 602 18.57 -0.11 5.33
N ALA A 603 19.81 -0.10 4.82
CA ALA A 603 20.53 1.08 4.37
C ALA A 603 20.37 1.40 2.87
N LEU A 604 19.71 0.55 2.08
CA LEU A 604 19.49 0.81 0.65
C LEU A 604 18.71 2.11 0.46
N GLY A 605 19.10 2.87 -0.56
CA GLY A 605 18.65 4.23 -0.81
C GLY A 605 19.32 5.27 0.08
N GLY A 606 20.09 4.90 1.10
CA GLY A 606 20.68 5.81 2.07
C GLY A 606 22.16 5.53 2.32
N VAL A 607 22.58 5.75 3.57
CA VAL A 607 23.96 5.52 4.02
C VAL A 607 24.02 4.43 5.07
N LEU A 608 24.88 3.42 4.88
CA LEU A 608 25.32 2.51 5.93
C LEU A 608 26.55 3.09 6.62
N PHE A 609 26.40 3.55 7.86
CA PHE A 609 27.48 4.07 8.68
C PHE A 609 27.97 2.98 9.63
N ILE A 610 29.24 2.57 9.50
CA ILE A 610 29.86 1.56 10.35
C ILE A 610 30.83 2.27 11.29
N ASP A 611 30.45 2.42 12.54
CA ASP A 611 31.30 2.99 13.58
C ASP A 611 32.33 1.99 14.07
N GLU A 612 33.51 2.49 14.41
CA GLU A 612 34.69 1.70 14.78
C GLU A 612 34.97 0.53 13.83
N ALA A 613 34.85 0.79 12.52
CA ALA A 613 34.92 -0.25 11.48
C ALA A 613 36.23 -1.06 11.51
N TYR A 614 37.32 -0.50 12.03
CA TYR A 614 38.59 -1.20 12.24
C TYR A 614 38.45 -2.43 13.16
N ALA A 615 37.42 -2.49 14.00
CA ALA A 615 37.09 -3.66 14.79
C ALA A 615 36.80 -4.90 13.93
N LEU A 616 36.35 -4.74 12.68
CA LEU A 616 36.13 -5.87 11.75
C LEU A 616 37.43 -6.55 11.31
N PHE A 617 38.57 -5.87 11.43
CA PHE A 617 39.89 -6.33 10.98
C PHE A 617 40.75 -6.98 12.08
N GLN A 618 40.39 -6.89 13.36
CA GLN A 618 41.25 -7.32 14.47
C GLN A 618 41.70 -8.81 14.37
N SER A 619 43.01 -9.01 14.57
CA SER A 619 43.82 -10.21 14.30
C SER A 619 43.61 -11.43 15.22
N SER A 620 42.47 -11.54 15.89
CA SER A 620 42.11 -12.79 16.58
C SER A 620 41.48 -13.76 15.58
N SER A 621 41.64 -15.06 15.81
CA SER A 621 41.32 -16.20 14.95
C SER A 621 39.83 -16.40 14.61
N ASN A 622 39.10 -15.33 14.27
CA ASN A 622 37.66 -15.34 14.00
C ASN A 622 37.37 -14.90 12.56
N ASP A 623 37.17 -15.88 11.67
CA ASP A 623 36.84 -15.72 10.24
C ASP A 623 35.57 -14.86 9.99
N PHE A 624 34.72 -14.69 10.98
CA PHE A 624 33.44 -13.96 10.86
C PHE A 624 33.61 -12.47 10.52
N GLY A 625 34.65 -11.79 11.03
CA GLY A 625 34.88 -10.39 10.69
C GLY A 625 35.25 -10.20 9.22
N LYS A 626 36.04 -11.13 8.68
CA LYS A 626 36.41 -11.18 7.26
C LYS A 626 35.19 -11.50 6.39
N GLU A 627 34.36 -12.45 6.80
CA GLU A 627 33.09 -12.79 6.12
C GLU A 627 32.17 -11.56 5.99
N ALA A 628 32.07 -10.73 7.04
CA ALA A 628 31.30 -9.48 6.98
C ALA A 628 31.88 -8.48 5.96
N VAL A 629 33.21 -8.33 5.92
CA VAL A 629 33.89 -7.44 4.96
C VAL A 629 33.72 -7.93 3.53
N ASP A 630 33.89 -9.23 3.28
CA ASP A 630 33.73 -9.81 1.95
C ASP A 630 32.28 -9.68 1.46
N THR A 631 31.31 -9.91 2.35
CA THR A 631 29.87 -9.67 2.06
C THR A 631 29.60 -8.19 1.77
N LEU A 632 30.17 -7.27 2.55
CA LEU A 632 30.02 -5.84 2.34
C LEU A 632 30.56 -5.41 0.96
N VAL A 633 31.73 -5.92 0.55
CA VAL A 633 32.33 -5.62 -0.76
C VAL A 633 31.46 -6.16 -1.91
N ASP A 634 30.92 -7.37 -1.79
CA ASP A 634 30.03 -7.97 -2.79
C ASP A 634 28.76 -7.11 -2.96
N GLU A 635 28.08 -6.78 -1.86
CA GLU A 635 26.85 -6.00 -1.88
C GLU A 635 27.07 -4.54 -2.31
N MET A 636 28.20 -3.91 -1.96
CA MET A 636 28.58 -2.60 -2.51
C MET A 636 28.74 -2.61 -4.04
N THR A 637 29.05 -3.76 -4.63
CA THR A 637 29.17 -3.91 -6.08
C THR A 637 27.79 -4.02 -6.73
N LYS A 638 26.90 -4.79 -6.11
CA LYS A 638 25.52 -5.00 -6.59
C LYS A 638 24.65 -3.74 -6.46
N HIS A 639 24.90 -2.93 -5.43
CA HIS A 639 24.07 -1.77 -5.09
C HIS A 639 24.82 -0.43 -5.20
N ASN A 640 25.82 -0.34 -6.08
CA ASN A 640 26.71 0.81 -6.23
C ASN A 640 25.99 2.15 -6.50
N GLU A 641 24.84 2.12 -7.17
CA GLU A 641 24.03 3.30 -7.52
C GLU A 641 23.07 3.73 -6.40
N ASN A 642 22.85 2.89 -5.39
CA ASN A 642 21.79 3.08 -4.41
C ASN A 642 22.24 2.84 -2.96
N LEU A 643 23.53 2.66 -2.70
CA LEU A 643 24.08 2.44 -1.37
C LEU A 643 25.37 3.23 -1.20
N VAL A 644 25.43 4.03 -0.14
CA VAL A 644 26.69 4.65 0.30
C VAL A 644 27.12 4.01 1.60
N VAL A 645 28.41 3.68 1.70
CA VAL A 645 28.98 3.08 2.91
C VAL A 645 30.00 4.06 3.46
N ILE A 646 29.88 4.37 4.75
CA ILE A 646 30.83 5.19 5.48
C ILE A 646 31.46 4.34 6.56
N LEU A 647 32.78 4.17 6.49
CA LEU A 647 33.54 3.50 7.54
C LEU A 647 34.15 4.56 8.45
N ALA A 648 33.84 4.51 9.74
CA ALA A 648 34.34 5.47 10.73
C ALA A 648 35.32 4.83 11.72
N GLY A 649 36.34 5.58 12.12
CA GLY A 649 37.30 5.13 13.11
C GLY A 649 38.54 6.02 13.25
N TYR A 650 39.55 5.50 13.93
CA TYR A 650 40.82 6.19 14.11
C TYR A 650 41.67 6.16 12.82
N LYS A 651 42.48 7.20 12.62
CA LYS A 651 43.13 7.47 11.33
C LYS A 651 44.10 6.38 10.88
N GLN A 652 44.86 5.77 11.80
CA GLN A 652 45.88 4.78 11.43
C GLN A 652 45.23 3.40 11.18
N GLU A 653 44.27 3.06 12.02
CA GLU A 653 43.50 1.82 12.05
C GLU A 653 42.61 1.71 10.82
N MET A 654 41.97 2.81 10.42
CA MET A 654 41.22 2.86 9.17
C MET A 654 42.11 2.69 7.94
N ARG A 655 43.34 3.22 7.95
CA ARG A 655 44.30 2.97 6.86
C ARG A 655 44.68 1.49 6.79
N GLN A 656 44.88 0.84 7.94
CA GLN A 656 45.16 -0.59 7.99
C GLN A 656 43.98 -1.42 7.47
N LEU A 657 42.75 -1.12 7.90
CA LEU A 657 41.55 -1.81 7.42
C LEU A 657 41.42 -1.70 5.90
N ILE A 658 41.53 -0.49 5.33
CA ILE A 658 41.38 -0.27 3.88
C ILE A 658 42.46 -1.01 3.09
N ASN A 659 43.69 -1.07 3.61
CA ASN A 659 44.80 -1.76 2.95
C ASN A 659 44.75 -3.29 3.15
N SER A 660 43.90 -3.81 4.04
CA SER A 660 43.80 -5.25 4.29
C SER A 660 43.03 -6.01 3.23
N ASN A 661 42.12 -5.35 2.52
CA ASN A 661 41.29 -5.96 1.49
C ASN A 661 41.30 -5.10 0.20
N PRO A 662 41.79 -5.63 -0.94
CA PRO A 662 41.80 -4.91 -2.21
C PRO A 662 40.43 -4.37 -2.64
N GLY A 663 39.35 -5.08 -2.30
CA GLY A 663 37.97 -4.67 -2.60
C GLY A 663 37.51 -3.43 -1.85
N LEU A 664 38.02 -3.21 -0.62
CA LEU A 664 37.82 -1.96 0.11
C LEU A 664 38.67 -0.83 -0.51
N SER A 665 39.97 -1.08 -0.73
CA SER A 665 40.87 -0.08 -1.33
C SER A 665 40.40 0.43 -2.69
N SER A 666 39.75 -0.41 -3.51
CA SER A 666 39.22 -0.01 -4.80
C SER A 666 37.97 0.87 -4.72
N ARG A 667 37.11 0.68 -3.70
CA ARG A 667 35.80 1.34 -3.58
C ARG A 667 35.83 2.59 -2.69
N PHE A 668 36.67 2.61 -1.65
CA PHE A 668 36.79 3.73 -0.71
C PHE A 668 37.89 4.71 -1.17
N LYS A 669 37.49 5.72 -1.96
CA LYS A 669 38.41 6.73 -2.49
C LYS A 669 38.30 8.09 -1.81
N LYS A 670 37.25 8.30 -1.00
CA LYS A 670 37.02 9.55 -0.26
C LYS A 670 37.44 9.40 1.20
N PHE A 671 38.32 10.27 1.66
CA PHE A 671 38.81 10.29 3.04
C PHE A 671 38.49 11.64 3.66
N PHE A 672 37.58 11.63 4.64
CA PHE A 672 37.24 12.79 5.44
C PHE A 672 38.03 12.72 6.74
N HIS A 673 38.86 13.74 6.98
CA HIS A 673 39.59 13.87 8.23
C HIS A 673 38.87 14.84 9.15
N PHE A 674 38.50 14.35 10.32
CA PHE A 674 37.88 15.11 11.39
C PHE A 674 38.96 15.47 12.41
N PRO A 675 39.50 16.70 12.37
CA PRO A 675 40.47 17.16 13.35
C PRO A 675 39.83 17.27 14.74
N ASP A 676 40.66 17.24 15.78
CA ASP A 676 40.23 17.68 17.10
C ASP A 676 39.92 19.18 17.07
N TYR A 677 38.98 19.60 17.91
CA TYR A 677 38.59 21.01 17.99
C TYR A 677 39.65 21.83 18.71
N THR A 678 39.82 23.08 18.27
CA THR A 678 40.69 24.03 18.96
C THR A 678 40.07 24.50 20.29
N PRO A 679 40.85 25.04 21.25
CA PRO A 679 40.30 25.61 22.47
C PRO A 679 39.19 26.64 22.23
N ASP A 680 39.37 27.52 21.23
CA ASP A 680 38.37 28.52 20.85
C ASP A 680 37.09 27.86 20.31
N GLU A 681 37.22 26.83 19.46
CA GLU A 681 36.08 26.06 18.93
C GLU A 681 35.34 25.29 20.04
N LEU A 682 36.06 24.77 21.04
CA LEU A 682 35.48 24.11 22.21
C LEU A 682 34.66 25.08 23.07
N VAL A 683 35.16 26.31 23.29
CA VAL A 683 34.42 27.37 24.01
C VAL A 683 33.18 27.80 23.23
N GLU A 684 33.27 27.95 21.91
CA GLU A 684 32.11 28.24 21.07
C GLU A 684 31.05 27.13 21.16
N MET A 685 31.46 25.86 21.16
CA MET A 685 30.53 24.74 21.33
C MET A 685 29.85 24.72 22.70
N VAL A 686 30.58 25.04 23.78
CA VAL A 686 30.01 25.19 25.13
C VAL A 686 28.89 26.23 25.13
N LYS A 687 29.14 27.41 24.52
CA LYS A 687 28.14 28.48 24.41
C LYS A 687 26.93 28.03 23.59
N LEU A 688 27.16 27.44 22.43
CA LEU A 688 26.09 26.99 21.54
C LEU A 688 25.17 25.95 22.20
N ILE A 689 25.75 25.00 22.94
CA ILE A 689 24.97 23.98 23.65
C ILE A 689 24.17 24.62 24.78
N ALA A 690 24.77 25.50 25.58
CA ALA A 690 24.04 26.21 26.65
C ALA A 690 22.91 27.09 26.11
N GLU A 691 23.13 27.81 25.00
CA GLU A 691 22.11 28.61 24.32
C GLU A 691 20.92 27.76 23.86
N SER A 692 21.15 26.53 23.41
CA SER A 692 20.08 25.60 23.02
C SER A 692 19.13 25.24 24.19
N TYR A 693 19.63 25.36 25.42
CA TYR A 693 18.88 25.18 26.67
C TYR A 693 18.52 26.52 27.34
N GLN A 694 18.70 27.64 26.65
CA GLN A 694 18.47 29.01 27.15
C GLN A 694 19.36 29.44 28.32
N TYR A 695 20.50 28.77 28.53
CA TYR A 695 21.51 29.17 29.50
C TYR A 695 22.55 30.11 28.87
N THR A 696 23.10 30.98 29.70
CA THR A 696 24.22 31.87 29.37
C THR A 696 25.33 31.72 30.40
N PHE A 697 26.57 31.99 30.01
CA PHE A 697 27.72 31.95 30.92
C PHE A 697 28.15 33.35 31.32
N SER A 698 28.62 33.52 32.56
CA SER A 698 29.28 34.76 32.95
C SER A 698 30.62 34.93 32.21
N GLU A 699 31.08 36.18 32.06
CA GLU A 699 32.38 36.46 31.42
C GLU A 699 33.54 35.74 32.12
N GLN A 700 33.49 35.62 33.45
CA GLN A 700 34.52 34.90 34.20
C GLN A 700 34.48 33.38 33.95
N ALA A 701 33.29 32.80 33.77
CA ALA A 701 33.13 31.38 33.45
C ALA A 701 33.71 31.05 32.06
N ILE A 702 33.47 31.89 31.07
CA ILE A 702 34.06 31.74 29.72
C ILE A 702 35.59 31.89 29.75
N SER A 703 36.11 32.88 30.47
CA SER A 703 37.56 33.08 30.62
C SER A 703 38.23 31.88 31.29
N TYR A 704 37.58 31.30 32.31
CA TYR A 704 38.05 30.08 32.94
C TYR A 704 38.10 28.90 31.96
N LEU A 705 37.03 28.67 31.20
CA LEU A 705 36.97 27.60 30.18
C LEU A 705 38.09 27.72 29.15
N GLN A 706 38.33 28.93 28.64
CA GLN A 706 39.37 29.17 27.64
C GLN A 706 40.76 28.81 28.20
N GLN A 707 41.08 29.25 29.42
CA GLN A 707 42.34 28.88 30.09
C GLN A 707 42.47 27.37 30.32
N GLN A 708 41.37 26.70 30.67
CA GLN A 708 41.41 25.25 30.91
C GLN A 708 41.61 24.45 29.62
N PHE A 709 40.91 24.79 28.53
CA PHE A 709 41.07 24.13 27.23
C PHE A 709 42.46 24.38 26.60
N GLU A 710 43.08 25.53 26.87
CA GLU A 710 44.48 25.79 26.46
C GLU A 710 45.49 24.96 27.27
N LYS A 711 45.23 24.81 28.58
CA LYS A 711 46.13 24.11 29.51
C LYS A 711 46.04 22.59 29.42
N PHE A 712 44.87 22.05 29.10
CA PHE A 712 44.62 20.62 29.08
C PHE A 712 44.04 20.18 27.73
N HIS A 713 44.70 19.21 27.09
CA HIS A 713 44.10 18.51 25.95
C HIS A 713 42.99 17.59 26.46
N THR A 714 41.75 17.87 26.02
CA THR A 714 40.57 17.09 26.39
C THR A 714 40.44 15.87 25.49
N ASN A 715 40.18 14.71 26.08
CA ASN A 715 39.82 13.52 25.32
C ASN A 715 38.31 13.62 24.97
N GLY A 716 37.88 13.14 23.81
CA GLY A 716 36.45 13.04 23.49
C GLY A 716 35.75 14.32 22.96
N ASN A 717 36.44 15.45 22.76
CA ASN A 717 35.96 16.60 21.96
C ASN A 717 34.53 17.07 22.33
N GLY A 718 33.59 17.07 21.38
CA GLY A 718 32.20 17.49 21.61
C GLY A 718 31.44 16.63 22.63
N ARG A 719 31.83 15.37 22.87
CA ARG A 719 31.26 14.58 23.98
C ARG A 719 31.68 15.15 25.33
N PHE A 720 32.94 15.55 25.46
CA PHE A 720 33.44 16.21 26.68
C PHE A 720 32.69 17.51 26.93
N VAL A 721 32.57 18.37 25.91
CA VAL A 721 31.84 19.64 25.99
C VAL A 721 30.40 19.44 26.44
N LYS A 722 29.68 18.46 25.86
CA LYS A 722 28.30 18.18 26.25
C LYS A 722 28.20 17.77 27.72
N ASN A 723 29.03 16.83 28.15
CA ASN A 723 29.06 16.38 29.56
C ASN A 723 29.40 17.54 30.51
N LEU A 724 30.29 18.45 30.09
CA LEU A 724 30.66 19.62 30.87
C LEU A 724 29.49 20.58 31.07
N VAL A 725 28.71 20.86 30.01
CA VAL A 725 27.51 21.71 30.13
C VAL A 725 26.45 21.04 31.00
N ASP A 726 26.20 19.74 30.80
CA ASP A 726 25.23 18.97 31.59
C ASP A 726 25.56 19.01 33.09
N GLU A 727 26.85 18.84 33.46
CA GLU A 727 27.31 18.95 34.84
C GLU A 727 27.26 20.40 35.37
N ALA A 728 27.62 21.40 34.55
CA ALA A 728 27.55 22.81 34.95
C ALA A 728 26.12 23.25 35.29
N VAL A 729 25.12 22.78 34.53
CA VAL A 729 23.71 23.02 34.80
C VAL A 729 23.28 22.35 36.13
N GLN A 730 23.76 21.14 36.42
CA GLN A 730 23.47 20.48 37.70
C GLN A 730 24.06 21.23 38.90
N PHE A 731 25.30 21.70 38.80
CA PHE A 731 25.91 22.51 39.86
C PHE A 731 25.23 23.87 40.04
N GLN A 732 24.76 24.49 38.95
CA GLN A 732 23.95 25.70 39.04
C GLN A 732 22.62 25.45 39.74
N ALA A 733 21.94 24.33 39.45
CA ALA A 733 20.71 23.95 40.14
C ALA A 733 20.93 23.80 41.65
N LEU A 734 22.01 23.12 42.08
CA LEU A 734 22.39 22.99 43.48
C LEU A 734 22.64 24.37 44.14
N ARG A 735 23.38 25.25 43.45
CA ARG A 735 23.67 26.60 43.94
C ARG A 735 22.40 27.44 44.11
N ILE A 736 21.43 27.29 43.22
CA ILE A 736 20.19 28.09 43.23
C ILE A 736 19.21 27.60 44.30
N ASP A 737 19.14 26.29 44.54
CA ASP A 737 18.32 25.68 45.60
C ASP A 737 18.71 26.23 46.98
N ASP A 738 20.01 26.46 47.19
CA ASP A 738 20.55 27.04 48.43
C ASP A 738 20.34 28.56 48.61
N LEU A 739 19.92 29.31 47.56
CA LEU A 739 19.98 30.79 47.51
C LEU A 739 18.66 31.52 47.21
N GLU A 740 17.50 30.86 47.20
CA GLU A 740 16.18 31.47 46.88
C GLU A 740 16.18 32.30 45.57
N GLY A 741 16.73 31.74 44.47
CA GLY A 741 16.22 31.99 43.12
C GLY A 741 16.41 33.38 42.50
N LYS A 742 17.65 33.89 42.41
CA LYS A 742 17.96 35.00 41.49
C LYS A 742 18.99 34.54 40.46
N ASP A 743 18.55 34.52 39.20
CA ASP A 743 19.32 34.24 37.97
C ASP A 743 19.42 32.76 37.52
N VAL A 744 18.27 32.14 37.24
CA VAL A 744 18.12 30.73 36.81
C VAL A 744 18.69 30.42 35.42
N LEU A 745 19.06 31.43 34.64
CA LEU A 745 19.59 31.26 33.28
C LEU A 745 21.12 31.47 33.21
N LEU A 746 21.76 31.91 34.30
CA LEU A 746 23.18 32.26 34.31
C LEU A 746 24.03 31.17 35.00
N LEU A 747 25.03 30.67 34.27
CA LEU A 747 26.08 29.76 34.75
C LEU A 747 27.30 30.58 35.18
N LEU A 748 27.66 30.48 36.45
CA LEU A 748 28.80 31.20 37.04
C LEU A 748 30.08 30.38 36.96
N GLN A 749 31.23 31.04 37.15
CA GLN A 749 32.54 30.39 37.16
C GLN A 749 32.61 29.21 38.13
N VAL A 750 32.00 29.33 39.32
CA VAL A 750 32.00 28.27 40.34
C VAL A 750 31.28 27.00 39.85
N ASP A 751 30.20 27.15 39.08
CA ASP A 751 29.42 26.03 38.53
C ASP A 751 30.29 25.26 37.53
N VAL A 752 31.01 26.00 36.68
CA VAL A 752 31.90 25.45 35.65
C VAL A 752 33.17 24.84 36.23
N GLU A 753 33.76 25.42 37.28
CA GLU A 753 34.94 24.87 37.96
C GLU A 753 34.65 23.49 38.58
N ASN A 754 33.47 23.34 39.18
CA ASN A 754 33.04 22.09 39.76
C ASN A 754 32.73 21.04 38.67
N ALA A 755 32.01 21.45 37.62
CA ALA A 755 31.75 20.61 36.46
C ALA A 755 33.05 20.11 35.79
N TRP A 756 34.02 20.99 35.61
CA TRP A 756 35.31 20.65 35.01
C TRP A 756 36.06 19.57 35.80
N LYS A 757 36.08 19.68 37.14
CA LYS A 757 36.69 18.66 38.01
C LYS A 757 35.94 17.33 37.90
N ALA A 758 34.61 17.35 37.97
CA ALA A 758 33.77 16.16 37.93
C ALA A 758 33.91 15.38 36.60
N VAL A 759 33.91 16.07 35.47
CA VAL A 759 34.07 15.42 34.15
C VAL A 759 35.48 14.85 34.00
N ARG A 760 36.52 15.55 34.45
CA ARG A 760 37.91 15.06 34.38
C ARG A 760 38.17 13.86 35.27
N GLU A 761 37.58 13.80 36.46
CA GLU A 761 37.70 12.64 37.36
C GLU A 761 37.11 11.37 36.75
N ARG A 762 36.15 11.50 35.81
CA ARG A 762 35.57 10.35 35.07
C ARG A 762 36.40 9.93 33.84
N GLU A 763 37.36 10.75 33.39
CA GLU A 763 38.26 10.44 32.27
C GLU A 763 39.58 9.78 32.68
N ILE A 764 39.94 9.83 33.96
CA ILE A 764 41.12 9.19 34.57
C ILE A 764 40.71 7.82 35.09
#